data_AF-A0A4Y7R920-F1
#
_entry.id   AF-A0A4Y7R920-F1
#
_cell.length_a   1.000
_cell.length_b   1.000
_cell.length_c   1.000
_cell.angle_alpha   90.00
_cell.angle_beta   90.00
_cell.angle_gamma   90.00
#
_symmetry.space_group_name_H-M   'P 1'
#
loop_
_entity.id
_entity.type
_entity.pdbx_description
1 polymer ?
#
loop_
_entity_poly.entity_id
_entity_poly.type
_entity_poly.pdbx_seq_one_letter_code
_entity_poly.pdbx_strand_id
1 'polypeptide(L)'
;MGNYLRIALAQIKYHPAYKNLLMEPTGEDIGLNLLGSSVVGVKASRKYVYDKYLDFLSRRVISIIDKCSSLKVNIVVFPEYSIPSDLLLLVKELSIKNNIFIVAGSHMVTQKCANHYKSIGFDDFLENDEYIKDEYIRQAMCPVVMPNEKIYFVPKTRPSKFEPDLEESQRTWDWISIDLNDYNFNLGVMICVDFLSEALVSPQNDNPCLIVVPSWSPKTAYFSFPANYYRIQGKSIIYVNEATIGGSKIFGYCDKNNKDIFLDEDGTIAMPSNDEVILVADVDIEGQYNKSGVVTLHKPIKIVSIIPILNNLHERIFDSLNKAPSLNSTQLHLELDSLASIKEQPSILNYKLTFLSEIIEEGIAKKEDVLFFCDYIFISENPLEFLEYEFLKVIQKAVAPIVTSDNFNRKALEVLNNISRKLDQIKKCYPSITAKTIITPDAEQFSEVISDTNRPYIGRDNAIKEMREFINNENIKTCFVFGIRGIGKTAFVNEGINYVLPSNWKKIVINITEGTGFNRFILSLLNLLEFIFDEKEIITQIESNLESLFKNIFDRFNSLPSAVLIIDDWHYTFSRGNYFDIKFDRFIKYSAKTVSGSKNKIFITSPFKFKYPEEGFANIVLEPLEEQYIRGIIDWNLKLFHGNKSIYIPIELINRLHGNPLAAKFISQLLEKYPMQSIIDNTTVQKRFQDRLIPLLLARIDLMPKEIELVRYISVYNVPFEFEVIDKFVGDESVEMIDVLTDHFLLEFNIETGLYQMHPIIKEYFVNQIPLEIRIEYHKHAVEYYESKIKQSSTRIEDYGELVSHLAQSLQYEKVQEYKEIFMDEIRPVALRLFRGKEFRKAIEYYKILEGMYPEDVDIKFKIGLCYGNLEFWREAEHYINLALGKNRDAWWVLAGYGDLLSRKRKLDQGEKYLNQSIEIANKVNVPEWRYSAIYQSLANVFEKRKIFGKAEEFYKSAIDFDKASAFARYAYAKYLYKQKNYPDAITQLKIAEELDSSLKQVKWLKEQISSTAGNGLVRLPDEDEVVNEDDFEDNNI
;
A
#
# COMPACT_ATOMS: atom_id res chain seq x y z
N MET A 1 40.50 -26.13 45.45
CA MET A 1 40.67 -25.91 44.00
C MET A 1 39.51 -25.02 43.59
N GLY A 2 39.76 -23.82 43.07
CA GLY A 2 38.70 -22.88 42.73
C GLY A 2 37.77 -23.46 41.66
N ASN A 3 36.47 -23.21 41.78
CA ASN A 3 35.46 -23.65 40.82
C ASN A 3 35.47 -22.64 39.66
N TYR A 4 36.31 -22.88 38.64
CA TYR A 4 36.47 -21.96 37.52
C TYR A 4 35.36 -22.13 36.48
N LEU A 5 34.65 -21.05 36.19
CA LEU A 5 33.74 -20.98 35.06
C LEU A 5 34.53 -20.60 33.81
N ARG A 6 34.46 -21.40 32.74
CA ARG A 6 35.09 -21.07 31.47
C ARG A 6 34.17 -20.21 30.63
N ILE A 7 34.60 -18.99 30.36
CA ILE A 7 33.80 -17.95 29.73
C ILE A 7 34.48 -17.54 28.43
N ALA A 8 33.67 -17.41 27.37
CA ALA A 8 34.06 -16.79 26.12
C ALA A 8 33.27 -15.50 25.91
N LEU A 9 33.97 -14.43 25.53
CA LEU A 9 33.34 -13.26 24.92
C LEU A 9 33.67 -13.22 23.43
N ALA A 10 32.67 -12.89 22.62
CA ALA A 10 32.80 -12.79 21.17
C ALA A 10 32.76 -11.33 20.76
N GLN A 11 33.91 -10.76 20.43
CA GLN A 11 33.98 -9.45 19.79
C GLN A 11 33.94 -9.66 18.27
N ILE A 12 32.82 -9.33 17.64
CA ILE A 12 32.56 -9.59 16.22
C ILE A 12 32.10 -8.33 15.50
N LYS A 13 32.25 -8.31 14.17
CA LYS A 13 31.65 -7.32 13.27
C LYS A 13 30.26 -7.79 12.86
N TYR A 14 29.28 -6.88 12.89
CA TYR A 14 27.89 -7.19 12.56
C TYR A 14 27.14 -5.90 12.23
N HIS A 15 26.06 -6.03 11.46
CA HIS A 15 25.00 -5.02 11.36
C HIS A 15 24.04 -5.18 12.53
N PRO A 16 23.71 -4.11 13.26
CA PRO A 16 22.86 -4.19 14.45
C PRO A 16 21.42 -4.61 14.10
N ALA A 17 20.88 -5.56 14.86
CA ALA A 17 19.48 -5.98 14.86
C ALA A 17 18.52 -4.94 15.50
N TYR A 18 18.65 -3.69 15.06
CA TYR A 18 17.88 -2.54 15.51
C TYR A 18 17.14 -1.89 14.33
N LYS A 19 15.82 -1.69 14.47
CA LYS A 19 14.94 -1.18 13.40
C LYS A 19 15.09 -1.95 12.07
N ASN A 20 15.35 -1.23 10.98
CA ASN A 20 15.54 -1.75 9.64
C ASN A 20 17.03 -1.80 9.24
N LEU A 21 17.97 -1.68 10.19
CA LEU A 21 19.40 -1.60 9.87
C LEU A 21 19.94 -2.89 9.25
N LEU A 22 19.35 -4.05 9.57
CA LEU A 22 19.64 -5.33 8.89
C LEU A 22 19.24 -5.36 7.41
N MET A 23 18.40 -4.41 6.97
CA MET A 23 17.98 -4.25 5.58
C MET A 23 18.79 -3.17 4.85
N GLU A 24 19.70 -2.49 5.53
CA GLU A 24 20.62 -1.51 4.97
C GLU A 24 21.96 -2.19 4.61
N PRO A 25 22.61 -1.85 3.50
CA PRO A 25 23.79 -2.54 2.98
C PRO A 25 25.02 -2.46 3.87
N THR A 26 25.07 -1.48 4.77
CA THR A 26 26.24 -1.25 5.63
C THR A 26 25.88 -1.22 7.12
N GLY A 27 24.69 -1.69 7.49
CA GLY A 27 24.21 -1.65 8.88
C GLY A 27 24.02 -0.23 9.45
N GLU A 28 24.16 0.78 8.61
CA GLU A 28 23.96 2.19 8.91
C GLU A 28 22.81 2.71 8.04
N ASP A 29 22.06 3.70 8.51
CA ASP A 29 21.02 4.33 7.70
C ASP A 29 21.64 5.17 6.57
N ILE A 30 21.89 4.54 5.42
CA ILE A 30 22.33 5.22 4.20
C ILE A 30 21.16 5.89 3.46
N GLY A 31 19.95 5.77 4.00
CA GLY A 31 18.73 6.33 3.47
C GLY A 31 17.97 5.42 2.52
N LEU A 32 18.28 4.11 2.42
CA LEU A 32 17.43 3.24 1.58
C LEU A 32 16.01 3.24 2.09
N ASN A 33 15.82 3.20 3.41
CA ASN A 33 14.53 3.36 4.08
C ASN A 33 13.71 4.57 3.57
N LEU A 34 14.38 5.65 3.12
CA LEU A 34 13.75 6.87 2.61
C LEU A 34 13.16 6.73 1.21
N LEU A 35 13.57 5.72 0.43
CA LEU A 35 13.09 5.46 -0.93
C LEU A 35 11.73 4.74 -1.00
N GLY A 36 11.12 4.48 0.16
CA GLY A 36 9.82 3.82 0.26
C GLY A 36 9.88 2.34 -0.12
N SER A 37 8.94 1.54 0.40
CA SER A 37 8.78 0.13 0.03
C SER A 37 8.11 -0.08 -1.33
N SER A 38 7.70 1.01 -2.00
CA SER A 38 6.98 1.03 -3.27
C SER A 38 7.88 0.92 -4.50
N VAL A 39 9.20 1.15 -4.37
CA VAL A 39 10.13 0.92 -5.47
C VAL A 39 10.55 -0.55 -5.46
N VAL A 40 10.04 -1.32 -6.43
CA VAL A 40 10.21 -2.78 -6.52
C VAL A 40 11.68 -3.20 -6.46
N GLY A 41 12.57 -2.47 -7.14
CA GLY A 41 14.02 -2.72 -7.11
C GLY A 41 14.65 -2.52 -5.73
N VAL A 42 14.17 -1.55 -4.94
CA VAL A 42 14.68 -1.27 -3.58
C VAL A 42 14.17 -2.32 -2.59
N LYS A 43 12.89 -2.72 -2.66
CA LYS A 43 12.33 -3.75 -1.77
C LYS A 43 13.00 -5.12 -1.97
N ALA A 44 13.20 -5.53 -3.23
CA ALA A 44 13.91 -6.76 -3.55
C ALA A 44 15.37 -6.71 -3.07
N SER A 45 16.05 -5.57 -3.28
CA SER A 45 17.43 -5.38 -2.81
C SER A 45 17.55 -5.43 -1.29
N ARG A 46 16.60 -4.83 -0.54
CA ARG A 46 16.57 -4.90 0.93
C ARG A 46 16.37 -6.32 1.43
N LYS A 47 15.49 -7.09 0.80
CA LYS A 47 15.29 -8.51 1.13
C LYS A 47 16.56 -9.32 0.83
N TYR A 48 17.19 -9.07 -0.32
CA TYR A 48 18.46 -9.73 -0.68
C TYR A 48 19.57 -9.44 0.34
N VAL A 49 19.75 -8.18 0.73
CA VAL A 49 20.70 -7.77 1.78
C VAL A 49 20.42 -8.51 3.07
N TYR A 50 19.16 -8.50 3.51
CA TYR A 50 18.73 -9.16 4.74
C TYR A 50 19.02 -10.67 4.73
N ASP A 51 18.57 -11.37 3.68
CA ASP A 51 18.71 -12.83 3.57
C ASP A 51 20.20 -13.25 3.47
N LYS A 52 21.03 -12.49 2.72
CA LYS A 52 22.48 -12.75 2.61
C LYS A 52 23.25 -12.44 3.89
N TYR A 53 22.87 -11.36 4.57
CA TYR A 53 23.48 -11.01 5.84
C TYR A 53 23.16 -12.04 6.94
N LEU A 54 21.93 -12.55 6.99
CA LEU A 54 21.55 -13.62 7.92
C LEU A 54 22.35 -14.91 7.67
N ASP A 55 22.55 -15.29 6.41
CA ASP A 55 23.38 -16.45 6.04
C ASP A 55 24.84 -16.26 6.50
N PHE A 56 25.43 -15.09 6.22
CA PHE A 56 26.77 -14.71 6.71
C PHE A 56 26.86 -14.82 8.24
N LEU A 57 25.96 -14.18 8.97
CA LEU A 57 25.98 -14.17 10.42
C LEU A 57 25.77 -15.57 11.01
N SER A 58 24.87 -16.38 10.43
CA SER A 58 24.58 -17.74 10.91
C SER A 58 25.83 -18.63 10.91
N ARG A 59 26.63 -18.60 9.84
CA ARG A 59 27.88 -19.38 9.72
C ARG A 59 28.91 -18.99 10.77
N ARG A 60 28.98 -17.69 11.08
CA ARG A 60 29.87 -17.15 12.12
C ARG A 60 29.45 -17.63 13.50
N VAL A 61 28.18 -17.50 13.83
CA VAL A 61 27.64 -17.97 15.12
C VAL A 61 27.90 -19.47 15.29
N ILE A 62 27.64 -20.28 14.26
CA ILE A 62 27.94 -21.72 14.29
C ILE A 62 29.43 -21.97 14.55
N SER A 63 30.31 -21.32 13.78
CA SER A 63 31.78 -21.52 13.88
C SER A 63 32.34 -21.08 15.24
N ILE A 64 31.84 -19.97 15.78
CA ILE A 64 32.19 -19.45 17.11
C ILE A 64 31.77 -20.45 18.18
N ILE A 65 30.52 -20.90 18.15
CA ILE A 65 29.99 -21.82 19.17
C ILE A 65 30.67 -23.19 19.09
N ASP A 66 30.91 -23.72 17.89
CA ASP A 66 31.60 -25.00 17.72
C ASP A 66 33.06 -24.92 18.22
N LYS A 67 33.76 -23.81 17.97
CA LYS A 67 35.09 -23.58 18.56
C LYS A 67 35.03 -23.49 20.09
N CYS A 68 34.08 -22.73 20.63
CA CYS A 68 33.86 -22.65 22.08
C CYS A 68 33.58 -24.02 22.69
N SER A 69 32.81 -24.87 22.01
CA SER A 69 32.55 -26.25 22.44
C SER A 69 33.82 -27.09 22.49
N SER A 70 34.69 -26.98 21.48
CA SER A 70 35.98 -27.68 21.46
C SER A 70 36.89 -27.31 22.64
N LEU A 71 36.73 -26.08 23.17
CA LEU A 71 37.45 -25.57 24.34
C LEU A 71 36.72 -25.79 25.66
N LYS A 72 35.57 -26.49 25.64
CA LYS A 72 34.71 -26.75 26.81
C LYS A 72 34.26 -25.46 27.51
N VAL A 73 33.95 -24.43 26.73
CA VAL A 73 33.40 -23.17 27.25
C VAL A 73 32.04 -23.43 27.88
N ASN A 74 31.79 -22.85 29.05
CA ASN A 74 30.50 -22.92 29.72
C ASN A 74 29.56 -21.81 29.24
N ILE A 75 30.07 -20.58 29.13
CA ILE A 75 29.30 -19.38 28.80
C ILE A 75 29.89 -18.70 27.57
N VAL A 76 29.06 -18.37 26.58
CA VAL A 76 29.42 -17.49 25.46
C VAL A 76 28.57 -16.23 25.51
N VAL A 77 29.20 -15.07 25.41
CA VAL A 77 28.54 -13.77 25.41
C VAL A 77 28.77 -13.05 24.09
N PHE A 78 27.67 -12.60 23.48
CA PHE A 78 27.68 -11.77 22.27
C PHE A 78 27.38 -10.28 22.56
N PRO A 79 27.82 -9.35 21.69
CA PRO A 79 27.59 -7.90 21.82
C PRO A 79 26.12 -7.49 21.68
N GLU A 80 25.77 -6.25 22.06
CA GLU A 80 24.41 -5.74 21.92
C GLU A 80 23.96 -5.65 20.43
N TYR A 81 22.71 -5.99 20.11
CA TYR A 81 22.16 -6.06 18.76
C TYR A 81 22.83 -7.07 17.80
N SER A 82 23.70 -7.96 18.27
CA SER A 82 24.46 -8.83 17.36
C SER A 82 23.71 -10.06 16.88
N ILE A 83 22.66 -10.51 17.57
CA ILE A 83 21.89 -11.71 17.20
C ILE A 83 20.43 -11.32 16.90
N PRO A 84 20.03 -11.29 15.61
CA PRO A 84 18.66 -11.05 15.19
C PRO A 84 17.68 -12.12 15.71
N SER A 85 16.39 -11.76 15.80
CA SER A 85 15.33 -12.69 16.24
C SER A 85 15.25 -13.97 15.40
N ASP A 86 15.64 -13.89 14.13
CA ASP A 86 15.56 -14.95 13.13
C ASP A 86 16.54 -16.09 13.43
N LEU A 87 17.60 -15.82 14.20
CA LEU A 87 18.61 -16.80 14.60
C LEU A 87 18.31 -17.44 15.96
N LEU A 88 17.20 -17.09 16.63
CA LEU A 88 16.92 -17.61 17.98
C LEU A 88 16.77 -19.13 18.03
N LEU A 89 16.12 -19.72 17.02
CA LEU A 89 16.00 -21.17 16.94
C LEU A 89 17.38 -21.84 16.76
N LEU A 90 18.21 -21.30 15.86
CA LEU A 90 19.58 -21.76 15.66
C LEU A 90 20.41 -21.66 16.95
N VAL A 91 20.32 -20.53 17.67
CA VAL A 91 21.05 -20.34 18.93
C VAL A 91 20.56 -21.32 20.02
N LYS A 92 19.25 -21.58 20.09
CA LYS A 92 18.67 -22.61 20.98
C LYS A 92 19.24 -23.99 20.65
N GLU A 93 19.22 -24.38 19.38
CA GLU A 93 19.75 -25.67 18.93
C GLU A 93 21.25 -25.81 19.21
N LEU A 94 22.04 -24.76 18.95
CA LEU A 94 23.47 -24.74 19.22
C LEU A 94 23.79 -24.83 20.72
N SER A 95 23.01 -24.15 21.57
CA SER A 95 23.14 -24.20 23.03
C SER A 95 22.93 -25.62 23.56
N ILE A 96 21.86 -26.29 23.11
CA ILE A 96 21.52 -27.66 23.50
C ILE A 96 22.57 -28.64 22.96
N LYS A 97 22.85 -28.59 21.65
CA LYS A 97 23.78 -29.50 20.96
C LYS A 97 25.17 -29.49 21.58
N ASN A 98 25.67 -28.29 21.89
CA ASN A 98 27.04 -28.11 22.37
C ASN A 98 27.15 -28.05 23.90
N ASN A 99 26.02 -28.11 24.62
CA ASN A 99 25.93 -27.93 26.07
C ASN A 99 26.57 -26.60 26.55
N ILE A 100 26.24 -25.51 25.86
CA ILE A 100 26.80 -24.16 26.11
C ILE A 100 25.67 -23.21 26.50
N PHE A 101 25.90 -22.43 27.55
CA PHE A 101 25.04 -21.31 27.93
C PHE A 101 25.35 -20.07 27.08
N ILE A 102 24.35 -19.46 26.46
CA ILE A 102 24.54 -18.37 25.49
C ILE A 102 23.79 -17.11 25.91
N VAL A 103 24.52 -15.99 26.03
CA VAL A 103 23.94 -14.64 26.11
C VAL A 103 24.00 -14.03 24.72
N ALA A 104 22.84 -13.97 24.06
CA ALA A 104 22.76 -13.70 22.62
C ALA A 104 22.85 -12.21 22.25
N GLY A 105 23.06 -11.29 23.18
CA GLY A 105 23.40 -9.92 22.79
C GLY A 105 22.23 -9.08 22.27
N SER A 106 20.97 -9.46 22.46
CA SER A 106 19.78 -8.63 22.18
C SER A 106 19.41 -8.31 20.71
N HIS A 107 18.13 -7.95 20.54
CA HIS A 107 17.53 -7.40 19.32
C HIS A 107 16.30 -6.54 19.67
N MET A 108 15.84 -5.71 18.73
CA MET A 108 14.59 -4.96 18.90
C MET A 108 13.37 -5.84 18.59
N VAL A 109 12.41 -5.88 19.52
CA VAL A 109 11.17 -6.64 19.37
C VAL A 109 10.21 -5.88 18.46
N THR A 110 9.73 -6.56 17.42
CA THR A 110 8.73 -6.05 16.48
C THR A 110 7.65 -7.10 16.22
N GLN A 111 6.54 -6.72 15.59
CA GLN A 111 5.47 -7.66 15.25
C GLN A 111 5.95 -8.85 14.41
N LYS A 112 6.99 -8.66 13.59
CA LYS A 112 7.56 -9.72 12.75
C LYS A 112 8.24 -10.82 13.56
N CYS A 113 8.64 -10.54 14.79
CA CYS A 113 9.32 -11.50 15.66
C CYS A 113 8.37 -12.58 16.21
N ALA A 114 7.04 -12.42 16.10
CA ALA A 114 6.06 -13.32 16.70
C ALA A 114 6.33 -14.81 16.37
N ASN A 115 6.56 -15.11 15.10
CA ASN A 115 6.86 -16.47 14.65
C ASN A 115 8.18 -17.00 15.20
N HIS A 116 9.18 -16.13 15.39
CA HIS A 116 10.48 -16.52 15.93
C HIS A 116 10.38 -16.88 17.41
N TYR A 117 9.66 -16.08 18.21
CA TYR A 117 9.40 -16.39 19.62
C TYR A 117 8.56 -17.64 19.80
N LYS A 118 7.55 -17.84 18.94
CA LYS A 118 6.76 -19.07 18.90
C LYS A 118 7.62 -20.30 18.62
N SER A 119 8.56 -20.19 17.67
CA SER A 119 9.42 -21.32 17.25
C SER A 119 10.32 -21.87 18.37
N ILE A 120 10.62 -21.04 19.38
CA ILE A 120 11.43 -21.43 20.54
C ILE A 120 10.59 -21.78 21.78
N GLY A 121 9.25 -21.73 21.68
CA GLY A 121 8.31 -22.08 22.73
C GLY A 121 8.09 -20.97 23.77
N PHE A 122 8.13 -19.70 23.34
CA PHE A 122 7.95 -18.56 24.22
C PHE A 122 6.61 -17.84 23.96
N ASP A 123 5.52 -18.53 24.32
CA ASP A 123 4.14 -18.10 24.02
C ASP A 123 3.65 -16.96 24.93
N ASP A 124 4.31 -16.70 26.07
CA ASP A 124 3.93 -15.65 27.02
C ASP A 124 3.98 -14.23 26.43
N PHE A 125 4.77 -14.02 25.38
CA PHE A 125 4.81 -12.75 24.63
C PHE A 125 3.71 -12.62 23.58
N LEU A 126 2.96 -13.68 23.30
CA LEU A 126 1.96 -13.70 22.25
C LEU A 126 0.54 -13.44 22.78
N GLU A 127 -0.21 -12.65 22.02
CA GLU A 127 -1.66 -12.50 22.11
C GLU A 127 -2.30 -13.35 21.02
N ASN A 128 -3.19 -14.26 21.44
CA ASN A 128 -3.93 -15.18 20.55
C ASN A 128 -3.02 -15.99 19.60
N ASP A 129 -1.81 -16.36 20.02
CA ASP A 129 -0.83 -17.16 19.28
C ASP A 129 -0.36 -16.60 17.92
N GLU A 130 -0.71 -15.35 17.60
CA GLU A 130 -0.45 -14.70 16.31
C GLU A 130 0.33 -13.39 16.44
N TYR A 131 0.14 -12.64 17.53
CA TYR A 131 0.65 -11.28 17.66
C TYR A 131 1.54 -11.13 18.90
N ILE A 132 2.65 -10.40 18.83
CA ILE A 132 3.35 -9.97 20.07
C ILE A 132 2.45 -8.97 20.80
N LYS A 133 2.29 -9.11 22.12
CA LYS A 133 1.56 -8.15 22.97
C LYS A 133 2.21 -6.78 22.87
N ASP A 134 1.40 -5.73 22.76
CA ASP A 134 1.87 -4.35 22.55
C ASP A 134 2.91 -3.88 23.58
N GLU A 135 2.82 -4.38 24.82
CA GLU A 135 3.75 -4.05 25.92
C GLU A 135 5.21 -4.49 25.69
N TYR A 136 5.48 -5.34 24.69
CA TYR A 136 6.85 -5.78 24.36
C TYR A 136 7.39 -5.18 23.06
N ILE A 137 6.53 -4.58 22.24
CA ILE A 137 6.93 -4.00 20.95
C ILE A 137 7.82 -2.78 21.20
N ARG A 138 8.85 -2.58 20.37
CA ARG A 138 9.84 -1.49 20.51
C ARG A 138 10.70 -1.55 21.77
N GLN A 139 10.77 -2.70 22.44
CA GLN A 139 11.78 -2.95 23.47
C GLN A 139 12.99 -3.68 22.89
N ALA A 140 14.15 -3.51 23.51
CA ALA A 140 15.35 -4.30 23.20
C ALA A 140 15.39 -5.47 24.18
N MET A 141 15.47 -6.69 23.66
CA MET A 141 15.34 -7.89 24.47
C MET A 141 16.56 -8.78 24.29
N CYS A 142 17.29 -9.08 25.37
CA CYS A 142 18.42 -10.00 25.38
C CYS A 142 17.98 -11.42 25.74
N PRO A 143 18.04 -12.37 24.79
CA PRO A 143 17.84 -13.78 25.07
C PRO A 143 19.04 -14.38 25.80
N VAL A 144 18.75 -15.13 26.84
CA VAL A 144 19.71 -15.90 27.64
C VAL A 144 19.28 -17.37 27.55
N VAL A 145 20.04 -18.14 26.78
CA VAL A 145 19.67 -19.48 26.35
C VAL A 145 20.46 -20.52 27.14
N MET A 146 19.74 -21.39 27.85
CA MET A 146 20.31 -22.47 28.65
C MET A 146 20.41 -23.78 27.83
N PRO A 147 21.39 -24.65 28.13
CA PRO A 147 21.47 -25.98 27.52
C PRO A 147 20.27 -26.90 27.77
N ASN A 148 19.47 -26.63 28.81
CA ASN A 148 18.30 -27.41 29.20
C ASN A 148 16.98 -26.91 28.57
N GLU A 149 17.08 -26.24 27.41
CA GLU A 149 15.98 -25.64 26.65
C GLU A 149 15.34 -24.38 27.26
N LYS A 150 15.64 -24.04 28.51
CA LYS A 150 15.11 -22.84 29.17
C LYS A 150 15.72 -21.58 28.56
N ILE A 151 14.87 -20.58 28.28
CA ILE A 151 15.31 -19.28 27.78
C ILE A 151 14.77 -18.19 28.69
N TYR A 152 15.65 -17.28 29.13
CA TYR A 152 15.26 -16.06 29.82
C TYR A 152 15.35 -14.88 28.86
N PHE A 153 14.36 -13.99 28.92
CA PHE A 153 14.34 -12.77 28.12
C PHE A 153 14.52 -11.57 29.03
N VAL A 154 15.66 -10.90 28.91
CA VAL A 154 16.02 -9.73 29.72
C VAL A 154 15.76 -8.48 28.90
N PRO A 155 14.74 -7.65 29.25
CA PRO A 155 14.50 -6.40 28.57
C PRO A 155 15.55 -5.37 28.96
N LYS A 156 15.88 -4.51 28.01
CA LYS A 156 16.60 -3.27 28.29
C LYS A 156 15.67 -2.32 29.04
N THR A 157 16.10 -1.82 30.19
CA THR A 157 15.21 -0.99 31.02
C THR A 157 15.16 0.45 30.53
N ARG A 158 16.27 0.97 29.98
CA ARG A 158 16.33 2.36 29.50
C ARG A 158 16.85 2.48 28.07
N PRO A 159 16.20 3.32 27.24
CA PRO A 159 16.72 3.66 25.93
C PRO A 159 17.97 4.54 26.06
N SER A 160 18.99 4.30 25.23
CA SER A 160 20.12 5.21 25.11
C SER A 160 19.79 6.41 24.23
N LYS A 161 20.66 7.42 24.24
CA LYS A 161 20.53 8.59 23.34
C LYS A 161 20.58 8.23 21.85
N PHE A 162 21.09 7.04 21.52
CA PHE A 162 21.20 6.54 20.14
C PHE A 162 19.97 5.71 19.73
N GLU A 163 18.98 5.54 20.61
CA GLU A 163 17.79 4.71 20.40
C GLU A 163 16.48 5.47 20.68
N PRO A 164 16.19 6.59 20.00
CA PRO A 164 15.05 7.46 20.32
C PRO A 164 13.67 6.81 20.14
N ASP A 165 13.59 5.70 19.40
CA ASP A 165 12.32 5.00 19.09
C ASP A 165 12.08 3.78 20.00
N LEU A 166 12.96 3.55 20.98
CA LEU A 166 12.86 2.45 21.92
C LEU A 166 11.99 2.88 23.13
N GLU A 167 11.04 2.04 23.52
CA GLU A 167 10.18 2.31 24.68
C GLU A 167 10.84 1.79 25.97
N GLU A 168 10.68 2.53 27.07
CA GLU A 168 11.11 2.07 28.39
C GLU A 168 10.32 0.83 28.81
N SER A 169 11.03 -0.18 29.32
CA SER A 169 10.37 -1.37 29.82
C SER A 169 9.69 -1.08 31.15
N GLN A 170 8.43 -1.51 31.29
CA GLN A 170 7.72 -1.45 32.58
C GLN A 170 8.20 -2.54 33.56
N ARG A 171 9.04 -3.47 33.11
CA ARG A 171 9.61 -4.53 33.94
C ARG A 171 10.83 -4.02 34.70
N THR A 172 10.89 -4.37 35.99
CA THR A 172 12.09 -4.17 36.80
C THR A 172 13.13 -5.22 36.45
N TRP A 173 14.38 -4.79 36.30
CA TRP A 173 15.53 -5.68 36.16
C TRP A 173 15.66 -6.60 37.38
N ASP A 174 16.04 -7.87 37.17
CA ASP A 174 16.23 -8.85 38.25
C ASP A 174 17.37 -9.84 37.95
N TRP A 175 17.91 -10.45 39.01
CA TRP A 175 18.94 -11.47 38.94
C TRP A 175 18.38 -12.81 38.45
N ILE A 176 19.14 -13.49 37.58
CA ILE A 176 18.81 -14.84 37.14
C ILE A 176 19.64 -15.84 37.95
N SER A 177 18.99 -16.68 38.76
CA SER A 177 19.67 -17.80 39.41
C SER A 177 19.97 -18.90 38.41
N ILE A 178 21.26 -19.21 38.26
CA ILE A 178 21.80 -20.21 37.32
C ILE A 178 22.32 -21.40 38.11
N ASP A 179 21.87 -22.59 37.69
CA ASP A 179 22.42 -23.89 38.08
C ASP A 179 22.92 -24.57 36.80
N LEU A 180 24.24 -24.69 36.68
CA LEU A 180 24.91 -25.23 35.49
C LEU A 180 26.03 -26.18 35.92
N ASN A 181 25.88 -27.49 35.73
CA ASN A 181 26.93 -28.51 35.93
C ASN A 181 27.80 -28.29 37.19
N ASP A 182 27.15 -28.24 38.36
CA ASP A 182 27.76 -28.00 39.70
C ASP A 182 28.14 -26.54 40.04
N TYR A 183 27.84 -25.58 39.16
CA TYR A 183 27.98 -24.14 39.42
C TYR A 183 26.65 -23.51 39.78
N ASN A 184 26.57 -22.90 40.97
CA ASN A 184 25.42 -22.12 41.44
C ASN A 184 25.81 -20.66 41.58
N PHE A 185 25.25 -19.79 40.73
CA PHE A 185 25.56 -18.36 40.75
C PHE A 185 24.37 -17.51 40.27
N ASN A 186 24.40 -16.21 40.58
CA ASN A 186 23.46 -15.24 40.07
C ASN A 186 24.06 -14.51 38.88
N LEU A 187 23.32 -14.49 37.78
CA LEU A 187 23.66 -13.76 36.57
C LEU A 187 22.87 -12.46 36.50
N GLY A 188 23.59 -11.34 36.37
CA GLY A 188 23.01 -10.05 36.08
C GLY A 188 23.33 -9.63 34.65
N VAL A 189 22.33 -9.55 33.77
CA VAL A 189 22.53 -9.08 32.38
C VAL A 189 22.11 -7.62 32.29
N MET A 190 23.06 -6.71 32.12
CA MET A 190 22.80 -5.26 32.06
C MET A 190 23.15 -4.74 30.67
N ILE A 191 22.13 -4.43 29.86
CA ILE A 191 22.32 -4.11 28.45
C ILE A 191 22.80 -2.65 28.33
N CYS A 192 24.07 -2.48 27.97
CA CYS A 192 24.67 -1.19 27.64
C CYS A 192 24.39 -0.08 28.68
N VAL A 193 23.50 0.87 28.39
CA VAL A 193 23.21 2.03 29.27
C VAL A 193 22.62 1.61 30.62
N ASP A 194 21.99 0.44 30.72
CA ASP A 194 21.46 -0.09 31.99
C ASP A 194 22.59 -0.24 33.02
N PHE A 195 23.75 -0.73 32.58
CA PHE A 195 24.95 -0.87 33.42
C PHE A 195 25.49 0.47 33.94
N LEU A 196 25.27 1.56 33.19
CA LEU A 196 25.74 2.90 33.56
C LEU A 196 24.77 3.63 34.50
N SER A 197 23.52 3.19 34.58
CA SER A 197 22.44 4.02 35.12
C SER A 197 21.62 3.34 36.22
N GLU A 198 21.74 2.03 36.40
CA GLU A 198 21.12 1.29 37.50
C GLU A 198 22.14 0.98 38.61
N ALA A 199 21.73 1.24 39.85
CA ALA A 199 22.45 0.75 41.02
C ALA A 199 22.01 -0.70 41.27
N LEU A 200 22.90 -1.66 41.06
CA LEU A 200 22.61 -3.07 41.34
C LEU A 200 22.31 -3.26 42.82
N VAL A 201 21.07 -3.65 43.12
CA VAL A 201 20.71 -4.18 44.43
C VAL A 201 21.30 -5.59 44.55
N SER A 202 21.88 -5.92 45.71
CA SER A 202 22.40 -7.26 45.96
C SER A 202 21.29 -8.31 45.83
N PRO A 203 21.58 -9.49 45.26
CA PRO A 203 20.59 -10.56 45.17
C PRO A 203 20.15 -11.03 46.55
N GLN A 204 18.97 -11.65 46.63
CA GLN A 204 18.38 -12.11 47.90
C GLN A 204 19.11 -13.31 48.52
N ASN A 205 19.92 -14.04 47.73
CA ASN A 205 20.71 -15.19 48.12
C ASN A 205 22.22 -14.87 48.07
N ASP A 206 23.01 -15.56 48.90
CA ASP A 206 24.47 -15.35 49.02
C ASP A 206 25.29 -16.01 47.89
N ASN A 207 24.65 -16.35 46.76
CA ASN A 207 25.34 -17.00 45.65
C ASN A 207 26.31 -16.00 44.96
N PRO A 208 27.44 -16.49 44.41
CA PRO A 208 28.36 -15.69 43.60
C PRO A 208 27.65 -14.92 42.49
N CYS A 209 28.16 -13.74 42.15
CA CYS A 209 27.53 -12.86 41.15
C CYS A 209 28.42 -12.68 39.92
N LEU A 210 27.84 -12.95 38.74
CA LEU A 210 28.43 -12.65 37.44
C LEU A 210 27.60 -11.57 36.75
N ILE A 211 28.24 -10.49 36.32
CA ILE A 211 27.57 -9.44 35.54
C ILE A 211 28.01 -9.55 34.09
N VAL A 212 27.05 -9.56 33.17
CA VAL A 212 27.29 -9.54 31.73
C VAL A 212 26.74 -8.24 31.17
N VAL A 213 27.56 -7.56 30.38
CA VAL A 213 27.26 -6.27 29.76
C VAL A 213 27.42 -6.42 28.25
N PRO A 214 26.39 -6.90 27.53
CA PRO A 214 26.32 -6.77 26.09
C PRO A 214 26.23 -5.29 25.75
N SER A 215 27.10 -4.80 24.88
CA SER A 215 27.20 -3.38 24.55
C SER A 215 27.36 -3.18 23.06
N TRP A 216 26.77 -2.09 22.58
CA TRP A 216 27.06 -1.48 21.29
C TRP A 216 27.30 0.02 21.55
N SER A 217 28.52 0.36 21.96
CA SER A 217 28.85 1.72 22.41
C SER A 217 30.17 2.24 21.86
N PRO A 218 30.20 3.46 21.28
CA PRO A 218 31.44 4.08 20.79
C PRO A 218 32.37 4.56 21.92
N LYS A 219 31.92 4.53 23.19
CA LYS A 219 32.66 5.06 24.34
C LYS A 219 32.83 4.02 25.45
N THR A 220 33.75 3.08 25.21
CA THR A 220 34.07 1.97 26.13
C THR A 220 34.58 2.44 27.50
N ALA A 221 35.28 3.58 27.57
CA ALA A 221 35.86 4.10 28.81
C ALA A 221 34.82 4.40 29.92
N TYR A 222 33.56 4.70 29.58
CA TYR A 222 32.51 4.96 30.57
C TYR A 222 32.10 3.71 31.36
N PHE A 223 32.36 2.52 30.82
CA PHE A 223 32.02 1.25 31.46
C PHE A 223 33.09 0.81 32.47
N SER A 224 34.34 1.27 32.31
CA SER A 224 35.45 0.92 33.18
C SER A 224 35.26 1.41 34.63
N PHE A 225 34.64 2.57 34.84
CA PHE A 225 34.39 3.12 36.17
C PHE A 225 33.37 2.26 36.98
N PRO A 226 32.14 2.03 36.50
CA PRO A 226 31.19 1.14 37.19
C PRO A 226 31.69 -0.31 37.27
N ALA A 227 32.40 -0.82 36.26
CA ALA A 227 33.02 -2.14 36.33
C ALA A 227 34.03 -2.24 37.47
N ASN A 228 34.90 -1.23 37.63
CA ASN A 228 35.83 -1.20 38.75
C ASN A 228 35.14 -1.08 40.10
N TYR A 229 34.04 -0.34 40.20
CA TYR A 229 33.23 -0.27 41.42
C TYR A 229 32.67 -1.66 41.81
N TYR A 230 32.04 -2.38 40.89
CA TYR A 230 31.51 -3.73 41.15
C TYR A 230 32.61 -4.77 41.37
N ARG A 231 33.76 -4.61 40.70
CA ARG A 231 34.95 -5.43 40.93
C ARG A 231 35.47 -5.33 42.36
N ILE A 232 35.49 -4.12 42.95
CA ILE A 232 35.87 -3.91 44.36
C ILE A 232 34.89 -4.62 45.32
N GLN A 233 33.64 -4.81 44.91
CA GLN A 233 32.63 -5.58 45.64
C GLN A 233 32.78 -7.11 45.44
N GLY A 234 33.81 -7.57 44.73
CA GLY A 234 34.05 -8.99 44.47
C GLY A 234 33.19 -9.58 43.35
N LYS A 235 32.58 -8.76 42.48
CA LYS A 235 31.80 -9.23 41.33
C LYS A 235 32.67 -9.31 40.08
N SER A 236 32.51 -10.37 39.29
CA SER A 236 33.13 -10.47 37.96
C SER A 236 32.24 -9.80 36.91
N ILE A 237 32.82 -9.07 35.97
CA ILE A 237 32.07 -8.37 34.91
C ILE A 237 32.62 -8.77 33.55
N ILE A 238 31.74 -9.16 32.65
CA ILE A 238 32.06 -9.45 31.25
C ILE A 238 31.49 -8.32 30.41
N TYR A 239 32.36 -7.51 29.83
CA TYR A 239 31.98 -6.45 28.90
C TYR A 239 32.30 -6.89 27.47
N VAL A 240 31.27 -6.90 26.61
CA VAL A 240 31.40 -7.34 25.22
C VAL A 240 30.84 -6.27 24.30
N ASN A 241 31.65 -5.85 23.34
CA ASN A 241 31.33 -4.77 22.41
C ASN A 241 31.62 -5.21 20.97
N GLU A 242 31.15 -4.41 20.01
CA GLU A 242 31.41 -4.63 18.58
C GLU A 242 32.90 -4.51 18.24
N ALA A 243 33.39 -5.33 17.31
CA ALA A 243 34.78 -5.36 16.88
C ALA A 243 35.28 -4.04 16.29
N THR A 244 34.48 -3.30 15.51
CA THR A 244 34.90 -2.03 14.90
C THR A 244 35.35 -1.00 15.94
N ILE A 245 34.71 -1.02 17.12
CA ILE A 245 35.02 -0.16 18.25
C ILE A 245 36.04 -0.81 19.18
N GLY A 246 35.90 -2.12 19.41
CA GLY A 246 36.73 -2.89 20.32
C GLY A 246 36.39 -2.65 21.80
N GLY A 247 37.35 -2.98 22.66
CA GLY A 247 37.27 -2.72 24.10
C GLY A 247 36.65 -3.85 24.92
N SER A 248 36.27 -4.97 24.30
CA SER A 248 35.73 -6.13 25.02
C SER A 248 36.76 -6.66 26.01
N LYS A 249 36.32 -6.95 27.25
CA LYS A 249 37.21 -7.29 28.38
C LYS A 249 36.44 -8.00 29.49
N ILE A 250 37.13 -8.87 30.22
CA ILE A 250 36.65 -9.42 31.49
C ILE A 250 37.30 -8.64 32.62
N PHE A 251 36.50 -8.03 33.48
CA PHE A 251 36.93 -7.36 34.70
C PHE A 251 36.85 -8.32 35.88
N GLY A 252 37.92 -8.35 36.67
CA GLY A 252 37.99 -9.12 37.91
C GLY A 252 39.30 -8.85 38.63
N TYR A 253 39.44 -9.39 39.84
CA TYR A 253 40.69 -9.27 40.56
C TYR A 253 41.80 -10.06 39.83
N CYS A 254 43.00 -9.49 39.75
CA CYS A 254 44.21 -10.15 39.23
C CYS A 254 45.35 -9.93 40.23
N ASP A 255 46.20 -10.93 40.44
CA ASP A 255 47.36 -10.80 41.33
C ASP A 255 48.41 -9.88 40.66
N LYS A 256 48.81 -8.80 41.35
CA LYS A 256 49.81 -7.83 40.88
C LYS A 256 51.17 -8.46 40.56
N ASN A 257 51.47 -9.62 41.15
CA ASN A 257 52.73 -10.34 40.93
C ASN A 257 52.66 -11.32 39.73
N ASN A 258 51.49 -11.51 39.12
CA ASN A 258 51.25 -12.46 38.04
C ASN A 258 50.84 -11.72 36.75
N LYS A 259 51.82 -11.10 36.08
CA LYS A 259 51.65 -10.45 34.77
C LYS A 259 51.67 -11.50 33.65
N ASP A 260 50.55 -12.21 33.49
CA ASP A 260 50.30 -12.93 32.24
C ASP A 260 50.14 -11.89 31.11
N ILE A 261 50.61 -12.19 29.89
CA ILE A 261 50.79 -11.19 28.81
C ILE A 261 49.48 -10.54 28.34
N PHE A 262 48.36 -11.20 28.62
CA PHE A 262 47.01 -10.73 28.27
C PHE A 262 46.17 -10.34 29.51
N LEU A 263 46.82 -10.13 30.65
CA LEU A 263 46.21 -9.60 31.88
C LEU A 263 46.70 -8.18 32.18
N ASP A 264 45.81 -7.41 32.80
CA ASP A 264 46.01 -6.05 33.28
C ASP A 264 45.62 -5.97 34.77
N GLU A 265 45.79 -4.81 35.43
CA GLU A 265 45.55 -4.65 36.87
C GLU A 265 44.09 -4.90 37.30
N ASP A 266 43.14 -4.76 36.38
CA ASP A 266 41.70 -4.87 36.60
C ASP A 266 41.02 -5.99 35.81
N GLY A 267 41.79 -6.91 35.20
CA GLY A 267 41.25 -8.07 34.50
C GLY A 267 42.07 -8.47 33.28
N THR A 268 41.42 -8.83 32.19
CA THR A 268 42.10 -9.12 30.90
C THR A 268 42.51 -7.83 30.20
N ILE A 269 43.38 -7.86 29.20
CA ILE A 269 43.53 -6.68 28.34
C ILE A 269 42.24 -6.41 27.57
N ALA A 270 42.04 -5.16 27.16
CA ALA A 270 40.95 -4.80 26.27
C ALA A 270 41.25 -5.27 24.84
N MET A 271 40.29 -5.95 24.21
CA MET A 271 40.46 -6.41 22.83
C MET A 271 40.55 -5.22 21.87
N PRO A 272 41.48 -5.23 20.91
CA PRO A 272 41.72 -4.10 20.02
C PRO A 272 40.54 -3.83 19.08
N SER A 273 40.40 -2.58 18.64
CA SER A 273 39.44 -2.18 17.60
C SER A 273 39.78 -2.79 16.25
N ASN A 274 38.76 -3.04 15.44
CA ASN A 274 38.77 -3.69 14.12
C ASN A 274 39.14 -5.17 14.08
N ASP A 275 39.53 -5.77 15.20
CA ASP A 275 39.82 -7.20 15.29
C ASP A 275 38.59 -7.97 15.76
N GLU A 276 38.29 -9.03 15.02
CA GLU A 276 37.30 -10.02 15.42
C GLU A 276 37.98 -11.14 16.20
N VAL A 277 37.56 -11.33 17.45
CA VAL A 277 38.29 -12.15 18.40
C VAL A 277 37.36 -12.78 19.42
N ILE A 278 37.64 -14.03 19.76
CA ILE A 278 37.08 -14.69 20.93
C ILE A 278 38.14 -14.73 22.02
N LEU A 279 37.85 -14.11 23.15
CA LEU A 279 38.66 -14.23 24.35
C LEU A 279 38.04 -15.30 25.25
N VAL A 280 38.79 -16.36 25.55
CA VAL A 280 38.38 -17.44 26.44
C VAL A 280 39.21 -17.39 27.71
N ALA A 281 38.55 -17.33 28.86
CA ALA A 281 39.20 -17.33 30.16
C ALA A 281 38.46 -18.20 31.18
N ASP A 282 39.22 -18.81 32.07
CA ASP A 282 38.74 -19.44 33.29
C ASP A 282 38.62 -18.36 34.37
N VAL A 283 37.41 -18.15 34.89
CA VAL A 283 37.09 -17.13 35.89
C VAL A 283 36.59 -17.81 37.16
N ASP A 284 37.29 -17.62 38.27
CA ASP A 284 36.81 -18.05 39.59
C ASP A 284 35.84 -17.00 40.12
N ILE A 285 34.54 -17.27 39.97
CA ILE A 285 33.47 -16.36 40.41
C ILE A 285 33.28 -16.34 41.93
N GLU A 286 33.65 -17.42 42.63
CA GLU A 286 33.61 -17.53 44.10
C GLU A 286 34.83 -16.87 44.75
N GLY A 287 36.00 -17.06 44.13
CA GLY A 287 37.31 -16.64 44.62
C GLY A 287 37.65 -15.16 44.47
N GLN A 288 36.76 -14.34 43.86
CA GLN A 288 36.99 -12.90 43.66
C GLN A 288 37.15 -12.10 44.96
N TYR A 289 36.75 -12.64 46.13
CA TYR A 289 36.80 -11.96 47.43
C TYR A 289 37.71 -12.64 48.49
N ASN A 290 38.84 -13.27 48.12
CA ASN A 290 39.78 -13.75 49.14
C ASN A 290 40.75 -12.65 49.61
N LYS A 291 40.40 -11.95 50.70
CA LYS A 291 41.29 -11.02 51.43
C LYS A 291 42.43 -11.79 52.12
N SER A 292 43.66 -11.48 51.68
CA SER A 292 44.90 -11.41 52.47
C SER A 292 45.12 -12.48 53.57
N GLY A 293 45.99 -13.45 53.30
CA GLY A 293 46.60 -14.28 54.35
C GLY A 293 47.06 -15.69 53.93
N VAL A 294 46.72 -16.15 52.73
CA VAL A 294 47.04 -17.53 52.30
C VAL A 294 48.28 -17.54 51.38
N VAL A 295 49.25 -18.39 51.71
CA VAL A 295 50.56 -18.56 51.05
C VAL A 295 50.46 -19.15 49.64
N THR A 296 49.27 -19.49 49.16
CA THR A 296 49.03 -20.06 47.83
C THR A 296 48.66 -18.99 46.81
N LEU A 297 49.41 -18.91 45.70
CA LEU A 297 49.12 -18.11 44.49
C LEU A 297 47.79 -18.56 43.85
N HIS A 298 46.68 -18.03 44.35
CA HIS A 298 45.37 -18.21 43.74
C HIS A 298 45.25 -17.26 42.54
N LYS A 299 44.88 -17.78 41.36
CA LYS A 299 44.75 -17.02 40.11
C LYS A 299 43.28 -16.85 39.72
N PRO A 300 42.58 -15.82 40.23
CA PRO A 300 41.14 -15.62 39.99
C PRO A 300 40.72 -15.51 38.52
N ILE A 301 41.60 -15.08 37.62
CA ILE A 301 41.39 -15.12 36.16
C ILE A 301 42.60 -15.80 35.52
N LYS A 302 42.32 -16.72 34.58
CA LYS A 302 43.34 -17.37 33.74
C LYS A 302 42.92 -17.35 32.29
N ILE A 303 43.76 -16.80 31.42
CA ILE A 303 43.52 -16.83 29.96
C ILE A 303 43.70 -18.26 29.46
N VAL A 304 42.73 -18.74 28.68
CA VAL A 304 42.73 -20.07 28.06
C VAL A 304 43.14 -19.96 26.59
N SER A 305 42.53 -19.04 25.85
CA SER A 305 42.90 -18.75 24.46
C SER A 305 42.42 -17.36 24.04
N ILE A 306 43.11 -16.78 23.07
CA ILE A 306 42.70 -15.58 22.33
C ILE A 306 42.66 -15.96 20.87
N ILE A 307 41.47 -16.03 20.31
CA ILE A 307 41.21 -16.71 19.06
C ILE A 307 40.78 -15.66 18.04
N PRO A 308 41.70 -15.15 17.21
CA PRO A 308 41.34 -14.28 16.10
C PRO A 308 40.47 -15.06 15.09
N ILE A 309 39.47 -14.37 14.55
CA ILE A 309 38.60 -14.88 13.49
C ILE A 309 39.19 -14.44 12.15
N LEU A 310 39.64 -15.41 11.38
CA LEU A 310 40.21 -15.28 10.04
C LEU A 310 39.17 -15.61 8.98
N ASN A 311 39.41 -15.09 7.78
CA ASN A 311 38.52 -15.17 6.63
C ASN A 311 39.33 -15.30 5.33
N ASN A 312 38.67 -15.32 4.17
CA ASN A 312 39.33 -15.52 2.87
C ASN A 312 40.43 -14.49 2.50
N LEU A 313 40.48 -13.32 3.14
CA LEU A 313 41.62 -12.40 2.95
C LEU A 313 42.91 -12.94 3.58
N HIS A 314 42.78 -13.81 4.57
CA HIS A 314 43.87 -14.33 5.40
C HIS A 314 44.29 -15.74 4.98
N GLU A 315 43.96 -16.20 3.77
CA GLU A 315 44.26 -17.58 3.30
C GLU A 315 45.76 -17.93 3.41
N ARG A 316 46.66 -16.99 3.08
CA ARG A 316 48.10 -17.16 3.25
C ARG A 316 48.52 -17.31 4.72
N ILE A 317 47.84 -16.58 5.61
CA ILE A 317 48.08 -16.64 7.06
C ILE A 317 47.61 -18.01 7.57
N PHE A 318 46.42 -18.45 7.16
CA PHE A 318 45.86 -19.76 7.47
C PHE A 318 46.82 -20.91 7.12
N ASP A 319 47.36 -20.94 5.90
CA ASP A 319 48.29 -21.99 5.46
C ASP A 319 49.56 -22.04 6.31
N SER A 320 50.06 -20.88 6.71
CA SER A 320 51.29 -20.74 7.51
C SER A 320 51.03 -21.16 8.97
N LEU A 321 49.92 -20.68 9.57
CA LEU A 321 49.52 -21.05 10.93
C LEU A 321 49.22 -22.54 11.08
N ASN A 322 48.69 -23.19 10.03
CA ASN A 322 48.46 -24.64 10.04
C ASN A 322 49.75 -25.46 10.06
N LYS A 323 50.80 -24.97 9.40
CA LYS A 323 52.10 -25.65 9.34
C LYS A 323 52.93 -25.37 10.60
N ALA A 324 52.76 -24.20 11.22
CA ALA A 324 53.57 -23.74 12.35
C ALA A 324 53.79 -24.78 13.48
N PRO A 325 52.78 -25.54 13.95
CA PRO A 325 52.97 -26.53 15.02
C PRO A 325 53.85 -27.73 14.63
N SER A 326 54.13 -27.91 13.34
CA SER A 326 54.94 -29.01 12.79
C SER A 326 56.38 -28.60 12.43
N LEU A 327 56.69 -27.31 12.48
CA LEU A 327 58.00 -26.76 12.13
C LEU A 327 58.98 -26.84 13.31
N ASN A 328 60.28 -26.96 13.00
CA ASN A 328 61.33 -26.77 14.02
C ASN A 328 61.54 -25.26 14.31
N SER A 329 62.29 -24.92 15.36
CA SER A 329 62.46 -23.53 15.80
C SER A 329 63.00 -22.59 14.71
N THR A 330 63.98 -23.03 13.92
CA THR A 330 64.55 -22.23 12.82
C THR A 330 63.55 -22.02 11.69
N GLN A 331 62.82 -23.07 11.31
CA GLN A 331 61.78 -22.99 10.27
C GLN A 331 60.60 -22.13 10.73
N LEU A 332 60.21 -22.25 12.00
CA LEU A 332 59.14 -21.49 12.59
C LEU A 332 59.50 -20.00 12.65
N HIS A 333 60.72 -19.65 13.04
CA HIS A 333 61.20 -18.26 13.03
C HIS A 333 61.11 -17.64 11.63
N LEU A 334 61.61 -18.33 10.60
CA LEU A 334 61.50 -17.87 9.20
C LEU A 334 60.05 -17.71 8.73
N GLU A 335 59.16 -18.61 9.13
CA GLU A 335 57.74 -18.54 8.80
C GLU A 335 57.05 -17.36 9.50
N LEU A 336 57.41 -17.09 10.77
CA LEU A 336 56.88 -15.95 11.53
C LEU A 336 57.36 -14.60 10.96
N ASP A 337 58.63 -14.50 10.55
CA ASP A 337 59.15 -13.31 9.87
C ASP A 337 58.43 -13.05 8.55
N SER A 338 58.13 -14.12 7.81
CA SER A 338 57.31 -14.06 6.59
C SER A 338 55.90 -13.54 6.90
N LEU A 339 55.26 -14.04 7.96
CA LEU A 339 53.94 -13.59 8.39
C LEU A 339 53.91 -12.13 8.84
N ALA A 340 54.92 -11.68 9.58
CA ALA A 340 55.03 -10.29 10.06
C ALA A 340 55.10 -9.27 8.92
N SER A 341 55.49 -9.70 7.71
CA SER A 341 55.52 -8.85 6.52
C SER A 341 54.14 -8.59 5.88
N ILE A 342 53.10 -9.32 6.30
CA ILE A 342 51.74 -9.22 5.74
C ILE A 342 51.00 -8.04 6.36
N LYS A 343 50.73 -7.01 5.55
CA LYS A 343 50.07 -5.77 6.00
C LYS A 343 48.64 -5.91 6.50
N GLU A 344 47.89 -6.92 6.02
CA GLU A 344 46.45 -7.08 6.30
C GLU A 344 46.16 -8.01 7.50
N GLN A 345 47.12 -8.18 8.42
CA GLN A 345 47.00 -9.08 9.56
C GLN A 345 46.22 -8.44 10.73
N PRO A 346 45.34 -9.20 11.44
CA PRO A 346 44.71 -8.73 12.66
C PRO A 346 45.74 -8.30 13.70
N SER A 347 45.50 -7.18 14.39
CA SER A 347 46.49 -6.58 15.29
C SER A 347 46.83 -7.49 16.48
N ILE A 348 45.82 -8.18 17.02
CA ILE A 348 45.96 -9.16 18.09
C ILE A 348 46.76 -10.38 17.65
N LEU A 349 46.60 -10.81 16.39
CA LEU A 349 47.40 -11.90 15.84
C LEU A 349 48.85 -11.45 15.65
N ASN A 350 49.09 -10.24 15.12
CA ASN A 350 50.44 -9.70 15.01
C ASN A 350 51.13 -9.60 16.39
N TYR A 351 50.41 -9.13 17.41
CA TYR A 351 50.91 -9.10 18.79
C TYR A 351 51.25 -10.51 19.30
N LYS A 352 50.37 -11.50 19.09
CA LYS A 352 50.61 -12.91 19.42
C LYS A 352 51.87 -13.47 18.72
N LEU A 353 52.02 -13.22 17.42
CA LEU A 353 53.15 -13.74 16.65
C LEU A 353 54.47 -13.04 16.97
N THR A 354 54.45 -11.73 17.21
CA THR A 354 55.64 -10.96 17.61
C THR A 354 56.19 -11.51 18.93
N PHE A 355 55.32 -11.70 19.93
CA PHE A 355 55.73 -12.27 21.19
C PHE A 355 56.19 -13.73 21.07
N LEU A 356 55.52 -14.54 20.23
CA LEU A 356 55.98 -15.89 19.93
C LEU A 356 57.40 -15.89 19.33
N SER A 357 57.70 -14.95 18.43
CA SER A 357 59.04 -14.79 17.85
C SER A 357 60.09 -14.47 18.92
N GLU A 358 59.80 -13.51 19.82
CA GLU A 358 60.68 -13.14 20.93
C GLU A 358 61.01 -14.34 21.84
N ILE A 359 60.00 -15.15 22.22
CA ILE A 359 60.24 -16.33 23.07
C ILE A 359 60.96 -17.48 22.35
N ILE A 360 60.87 -17.54 21.01
CA ILE A 360 61.64 -18.49 20.19
C ILE A 360 63.11 -18.04 20.11
N GLU A 361 63.37 -16.76 19.91
CA GLU A 361 64.73 -16.18 19.89
C GLU A 361 65.45 -16.40 21.22
N GLU A 362 64.74 -16.24 22.34
CA GLU A 362 65.26 -16.51 23.69
C GLU A 362 65.37 -18.01 24.01
N GLY A 363 64.87 -18.90 23.14
CA GLY A 363 64.92 -20.35 23.31
C GLY A 363 64.02 -20.90 24.42
N ILE A 364 62.98 -20.15 24.82
CA ILE A 364 62.08 -20.47 25.94
C ILE A 364 60.76 -21.12 25.44
N ALA A 365 60.44 -20.94 24.16
CA ALA A 365 59.19 -21.41 23.56
C ALA A 365 58.96 -22.93 23.68
N LYS A 366 57.80 -23.32 24.20
CA LYS A 366 57.31 -24.70 24.24
C LYS A 366 56.30 -24.96 23.13
N LYS A 367 56.01 -26.24 22.89
CA LYS A 367 55.00 -26.64 21.89
C LYS A 367 53.61 -26.10 22.23
N GLU A 368 53.27 -26.05 23.52
CA GLU A 368 52.01 -25.48 23.98
C GLU A 368 51.91 -23.98 23.69
N ASP A 369 53.03 -23.25 23.78
CA ASP A 369 53.08 -21.82 23.45
C ASP A 369 52.80 -21.61 21.95
N VAL A 370 53.42 -22.41 21.07
CA VAL A 370 53.16 -22.36 19.63
C VAL A 370 51.68 -22.62 19.33
N LEU A 371 51.06 -23.63 19.97
CA LEU A 371 49.64 -23.92 19.78
C LEU A 371 48.73 -22.79 20.26
N PHE A 372 49.06 -22.15 21.39
CA PHE A 372 48.30 -21.02 21.93
C PHE A 372 48.43 -19.76 21.07
N PHE A 373 49.66 -19.40 20.68
CA PHE A 373 49.91 -18.19 19.90
C PHE A 373 49.45 -18.31 18.45
N CYS A 374 49.44 -19.53 17.88
CA CYS A 374 48.92 -19.80 16.54
C CYS A 374 47.46 -20.23 16.51
N ASP A 375 46.71 -20.21 17.63
CA ASP A 375 45.28 -20.56 17.63
C ASP A 375 44.43 -19.52 16.88
N TYR A 376 43.44 -19.98 16.11
CA TYR A 376 42.53 -19.16 15.30
C TYR A 376 41.21 -19.91 14.98
N ILE A 377 40.24 -19.18 14.41
CA ILE A 377 39.09 -19.74 13.66
C ILE A 377 39.21 -19.25 12.22
N PHE A 378 39.07 -20.13 11.23
CA PHE A 378 38.98 -19.73 9.83
C PHE A 378 37.58 -20.01 9.32
N ILE A 379 36.90 -18.97 8.86
CA ILE A 379 35.58 -19.06 8.25
C ILE A 379 35.78 -18.80 6.75
N SER A 380 35.42 -19.77 5.91
CA SER A 380 35.60 -19.72 4.46
C SER A 380 34.58 -18.78 3.80
N GLU A 381 34.67 -17.50 4.15
CA GLU A 381 33.80 -16.43 3.70
C GLU A 381 34.60 -15.13 3.52
N ASN A 382 34.00 -14.19 2.81
CA ASN A 382 34.56 -12.86 2.70
C ASN A 382 34.23 -12.04 3.95
N PRO A 383 35.08 -11.07 4.35
CA PRO A 383 34.78 -10.19 5.48
C PRO A 383 33.50 -9.38 5.26
N LEU A 384 32.95 -8.84 6.34
CA LEU A 384 31.73 -8.02 6.29
C LEU A 384 31.88 -6.86 5.29
N GLU A 385 33.05 -6.19 5.25
CA GLU A 385 33.28 -5.05 4.35
C GLU A 385 33.24 -5.44 2.87
N PHE A 386 33.56 -6.69 2.53
CA PHE A 386 33.40 -7.20 1.18
C PHE A 386 31.92 -7.41 0.85
N LEU A 387 31.17 -7.98 1.80
CA LEU A 387 29.73 -8.19 1.65
C LEU A 387 28.98 -6.84 1.52
N GLU A 388 29.36 -5.85 2.32
CA GLU A 388 28.86 -4.47 2.20
C GLU A 388 29.15 -3.86 0.83
N TYR A 389 30.35 -4.08 0.29
CA TYR A 389 30.71 -3.63 -1.05
C TYR A 389 29.83 -4.27 -2.14
N GLU A 390 29.54 -5.57 -2.04
CA GLU A 390 28.61 -6.27 -2.95
C GLU A 390 27.18 -5.73 -2.81
N PHE A 391 26.70 -5.58 -1.58
CA PHE A 391 25.38 -5.02 -1.30
C PHE A 391 25.23 -3.61 -1.87
N LEU A 392 26.22 -2.74 -1.64
CA LEU A 392 26.25 -1.38 -2.19
C LEU A 392 26.23 -1.38 -3.72
N LYS A 393 26.92 -2.31 -4.39
CA LYS A 393 26.86 -2.43 -5.86
C LYS A 393 25.50 -2.89 -6.38
N VAL A 394 24.90 -3.89 -5.74
CA VAL A 394 23.57 -4.39 -6.09
C VAL A 394 22.55 -3.27 -5.94
N ILE A 395 22.60 -2.57 -4.81
CA ILE A 395 21.70 -1.45 -4.53
C ILE A 395 21.99 -0.26 -5.45
N GLN A 396 23.24 0.05 -5.76
CA GLN A 396 23.58 1.09 -6.73
C GLN A 396 22.94 0.80 -8.08
N LYS A 397 22.97 -0.45 -8.56
CA LYS A 397 22.30 -0.85 -9.80
C LYS A 397 20.78 -0.76 -9.71
N ALA A 398 20.19 -1.06 -8.55
CA ALA A 398 18.75 -0.94 -8.34
C ALA A 398 18.27 0.52 -8.20
N VAL A 399 19.12 1.40 -7.65
CA VAL A 399 18.77 2.81 -7.38
C VAL A 399 19.17 3.74 -8.53
N ALA A 400 20.22 3.42 -9.30
CA ALA A 400 20.67 4.24 -10.43
C ALA A 400 19.57 4.56 -11.46
N PRO A 401 18.72 3.59 -11.88
CA PRO A 401 17.60 3.86 -12.78
C PRO A 401 16.56 4.84 -12.22
N ILE A 402 16.45 4.95 -10.88
CA ILE A 402 15.50 5.86 -10.18
C ILE A 402 15.98 7.31 -10.27
N VAL A 403 17.28 7.54 -10.46
CA VAL A 403 17.85 8.89 -10.60
C VAL A 403 17.89 9.34 -12.05
N THR A 404 17.96 8.39 -12.99
CA THR A 404 17.96 8.65 -14.43
C THR A 404 16.56 8.57 -15.05
N SER A 405 15.52 8.25 -14.28
CA SER A 405 14.11 8.30 -14.72
C SER A 405 13.59 9.73 -14.75
N ASP A 406 12.66 10.02 -15.67
CA ASP A 406 12.16 11.38 -15.99
C ASP A 406 11.56 12.14 -14.79
N ASN A 407 11.20 11.45 -13.71
CA ASN A 407 10.92 12.03 -12.39
C ASN A 407 12.19 12.09 -11.52
N PHE A 408 12.90 13.21 -11.51
CA PHE A 408 14.10 13.42 -10.68
C PHE A 408 13.80 13.21 -9.19
N ASN A 409 14.20 12.06 -8.65
CA ASN A 409 14.03 11.76 -7.23
C ASN A 409 15.27 12.21 -6.44
N ARG A 410 15.19 13.40 -5.84
CA ARG A 410 16.27 13.99 -5.02
C ARG A 410 16.74 13.08 -3.89
N LYS A 411 15.85 12.26 -3.30
CA LYS A 411 16.21 11.27 -2.27
C LYS A 411 16.98 10.09 -2.87
N ALA A 412 16.62 9.63 -4.07
CA ALA A 412 17.39 8.60 -4.78
C ALA A 412 18.79 9.09 -5.13
N LEU A 413 18.93 10.36 -5.53
CA LEU A 413 20.23 10.98 -5.77
C LEU A 413 21.05 11.09 -4.47
N GLU A 414 20.41 11.47 -3.35
CA GLU A 414 21.07 11.49 -2.03
C GLU A 414 21.57 10.10 -1.62
N VAL A 415 20.73 9.07 -1.80
CA VAL A 415 21.10 7.67 -1.56
C VAL A 415 22.24 7.23 -2.48
N LEU A 416 22.20 7.52 -3.79
CA LEU A 416 23.31 7.21 -4.70
C LEU A 416 24.61 7.93 -4.33
N ASN A 417 24.52 9.17 -3.86
CA ASN A 417 25.69 9.92 -3.39
C ASN A 417 26.27 9.29 -2.13
N ASN A 418 25.43 8.89 -1.18
CA ASN A 418 25.86 8.19 0.03
C ASN A 418 26.49 6.84 -0.31
N ILE A 419 25.87 6.06 -1.20
CA ILE A 419 26.41 4.79 -1.71
C ILE A 419 27.76 5.01 -2.37
N SER A 420 27.89 6.00 -3.25
CA SER A 420 29.15 6.28 -3.96
C SER A 420 30.27 6.70 -3.00
N ARG A 421 29.97 7.54 -2.01
CA ARG A 421 30.93 7.91 -0.95
C ARG A 421 31.38 6.69 -0.16
N LYS A 422 30.46 5.82 0.25
CA LYS A 422 30.78 4.62 1.05
C LYS A 422 31.55 3.60 0.22
N LEU A 423 31.20 3.40 -1.05
CA LEU A 423 31.99 2.60 -2.00
C LEU A 423 33.43 3.12 -2.11
N ASP A 424 33.64 4.43 -2.24
CA ASP A 424 34.99 5.01 -2.32
C ASP A 424 35.76 4.90 -0.99
N GLN A 425 35.08 4.98 0.16
CA GLN A 425 35.69 4.72 1.46
C GLN A 425 36.16 3.26 1.57
N ILE A 426 35.31 2.29 1.23
CA ILE A 426 35.67 0.86 1.26
C ILE A 426 36.84 0.59 0.31
N LYS A 427 36.84 1.15 -0.91
CA LYS A 427 37.95 1.01 -1.85
C LYS A 427 39.27 1.55 -1.33
N LYS A 428 39.25 2.68 -0.61
CA LYS A 428 40.45 3.29 -0.02
C LYS A 428 40.97 2.47 1.15
N CYS A 429 40.08 2.00 2.01
CA CYS A 429 40.44 1.22 3.19
C CYS A 429 40.86 -0.21 2.84
N TYR A 430 40.31 -0.79 1.76
CA TYR A 430 40.52 -2.18 1.37
C TYR A 430 40.79 -2.32 -0.15
N PRO A 431 41.98 -1.93 -0.64
CA PRO A 431 42.30 -1.97 -2.08
C PRO A 431 42.25 -3.38 -2.68
N SER A 432 42.62 -4.40 -1.90
CA SER A 432 42.66 -5.81 -2.29
C SER A 432 41.28 -6.39 -2.65
N ILE A 433 40.20 -5.82 -2.10
CA ILE A 433 38.81 -6.20 -2.40
C ILE A 433 38.43 -5.88 -3.86
N THR A 434 38.98 -4.81 -4.45
CA THR A 434 38.67 -4.38 -5.83
C THR A 434 39.40 -5.15 -6.91
N ALA A 435 40.57 -5.73 -6.61
CA ALA A 435 41.38 -6.45 -7.59
C ALA A 435 40.84 -7.87 -7.90
N LYS A 436 40.06 -8.46 -6.98
CA LYS A 436 39.47 -9.80 -7.12
C LYS A 436 38.04 -9.82 -7.67
N THR A 437 37.38 -8.67 -7.82
CA THR A 437 35.97 -8.59 -8.26
C THR A 437 35.83 -8.59 -9.79
N ILE A 438 36.11 -9.73 -10.44
CA ILE A 438 35.57 -10.09 -11.76
C ILE A 438 34.59 -11.25 -11.54
N ILE A 439 33.44 -10.95 -10.95
CA ILE A 439 32.27 -11.83 -11.01
C ILE A 439 31.10 -10.93 -11.37
N THR A 440 30.62 -11.07 -12.60
CA THR A 440 29.33 -10.55 -13.04
C THR A 440 28.25 -11.28 -12.25
N PRO A 441 27.37 -10.59 -11.50
CA PRO A 441 26.21 -11.23 -10.91
C PRO A 441 25.29 -11.68 -12.05
N ASP A 442 24.91 -12.96 -12.07
CA ASP A 442 23.98 -13.53 -13.03
C ASP A 442 22.67 -12.75 -13.03
N ALA A 443 22.36 -12.13 -14.17
CA ALA A 443 21.17 -11.32 -14.39
C ALA A 443 19.87 -12.16 -14.48
N GLU A 444 19.97 -13.49 -14.38
CA GLU A 444 18.85 -14.42 -14.60
C GLU A 444 17.98 -14.67 -13.36
N GLN A 445 18.39 -14.27 -12.15
CA GLN A 445 17.59 -14.48 -10.93
C GLN A 445 16.59 -13.36 -10.60
N PHE A 446 16.60 -12.25 -11.33
CA PHE A 446 15.70 -11.11 -11.06
C PHE A 446 14.43 -11.08 -11.92
N SER A 447 14.22 -12.07 -12.80
CA SER A 447 13.10 -12.08 -13.75
C SER A 447 11.81 -12.75 -13.26
N GLU A 448 11.75 -13.35 -12.07
CA GLU A 448 10.60 -14.20 -11.69
C GLU A 448 9.69 -13.70 -10.56
N VAL A 449 9.87 -12.50 -10.00
CA VAL A 449 8.95 -12.00 -8.96
C VAL A 449 8.61 -10.53 -9.18
N ILE A 450 7.90 -10.26 -10.27
CA ILE A 450 7.18 -8.99 -10.46
C ILE A 450 5.73 -9.37 -10.75
N SER A 451 4.98 -9.65 -9.68
CA SER A 451 3.53 -9.60 -9.70
C SER A 451 3.08 -8.50 -8.75
N ASP A 452 2.41 -7.55 -9.35
CA ASP A 452 1.99 -6.25 -8.87
C ASP A 452 1.01 -6.33 -7.68
N THR A 453 1.20 -5.47 -6.68
CA THR A 453 0.22 -4.86 -5.73
C THR A 453 0.95 -4.23 -4.52
N ASN A 454 1.20 -2.92 -4.51
CA ASN A 454 1.61 -2.19 -3.30
C ASN A 454 1.01 -0.76 -3.26
N ARG A 455 -0.32 -0.69 -3.25
CA ARG A 455 -1.05 0.39 -2.57
C ARG A 455 -1.49 -0.19 -1.22
N PRO A 456 -1.32 0.48 -0.07
CA PRO A 456 -1.88 -0.05 1.17
C PRO A 456 -3.41 -0.02 1.04
N TYR A 457 -4.01 -1.20 0.89
CA TYR A 457 -5.44 -1.37 1.02
C TYR A 457 -5.76 -1.34 2.52
N ILE A 458 -6.40 -0.26 2.98
CA ILE A 458 -6.56 0.05 4.41
C ILE A 458 -8.06 0.09 4.76
N GLY A 459 -8.41 -0.59 5.84
CA GLY A 459 -9.79 -0.78 6.31
C GLY A 459 -10.59 -1.74 5.42
N ARG A 460 -11.90 -1.84 5.67
CA ARG A 460 -12.89 -2.68 4.95
C ARG A 460 -13.03 -4.13 5.42
N ASP A 461 -12.68 -4.42 6.67
CA ASP A 461 -12.73 -5.78 7.24
C ASP A 461 -14.12 -6.45 7.11
N ASN A 462 -15.20 -5.69 7.33
CA ASN A 462 -16.57 -6.19 7.16
C ASN A 462 -16.86 -6.58 5.69
N ALA A 463 -16.46 -5.74 4.73
CA ALA A 463 -16.62 -6.02 3.31
C ALA A 463 -15.72 -7.18 2.85
N ILE A 464 -14.51 -7.32 3.39
CA ILE A 464 -13.62 -8.48 3.17
C ILE A 464 -14.26 -9.75 3.71
N LYS A 465 -14.90 -9.68 4.89
CA LYS A 465 -15.65 -10.81 5.47
C LYS A 465 -16.81 -11.23 4.57
N GLU A 466 -17.63 -10.28 4.10
CA GLU A 466 -18.72 -10.56 3.15
C GLU A 466 -18.19 -11.16 1.83
N MET A 467 -17.04 -10.68 1.34
CA MET A 467 -16.37 -11.23 0.17
C MET A 467 -15.92 -12.68 0.40
N ARG A 468 -15.39 -13.00 1.58
CA ARG A 468 -14.99 -14.36 1.99
C ARG A 468 -16.20 -15.28 2.11
N GLU A 469 -17.29 -14.81 2.68
CA GLU A 469 -18.56 -15.54 2.74
C GLU A 469 -19.09 -15.84 1.33
N PHE A 470 -19.05 -14.88 0.42
CA PHE A 470 -19.44 -15.07 -0.98
C PHE A 470 -18.55 -16.10 -1.71
N ILE A 471 -17.22 -15.99 -1.56
CA ILE A 471 -16.27 -16.90 -2.21
C ILE A 471 -16.48 -18.34 -1.75
N ASN A 472 -16.74 -18.55 -0.45
CA ASN A 472 -16.95 -19.87 0.14
C ASN A 472 -18.36 -20.44 -0.12
N ASN A 473 -19.31 -19.63 -0.59
CA ASN A 473 -20.66 -20.09 -0.86
C ASN A 473 -20.78 -20.68 -2.26
N GLU A 474 -20.88 -22.01 -2.37
CA GLU A 474 -21.00 -22.71 -3.66
C GLU A 474 -22.32 -22.43 -4.40
N ASN A 475 -23.35 -21.95 -3.70
CA ASN A 475 -24.68 -21.69 -4.29
C ASN A 475 -24.82 -20.30 -4.93
N ILE A 476 -23.81 -19.43 -4.79
CA ILE A 476 -23.83 -18.07 -5.30
C ILE A 476 -22.63 -17.83 -6.20
N LYS A 477 -22.86 -17.37 -7.43
CA LYS A 477 -21.80 -17.22 -8.43
C LYS A 477 -21.43 -15.78 -8.75
N THR A 478 -22.40 -14.86 -8.60
CA THR A 478 -22.25 -13.47 -9.00
C THR A 478 -22.43 -12.55 -7.79
N CYS A 479 -21.50 -11.61 -7.59
CA CYS A 479 -21.53 -10.63 -6.52
C CYS A 479 -21.50 -9.21 -7.09
N PHE A 480 -22.46 -8.39 -6.68
CA PHE A 480 -22.44 -6.94 -6.96
C PHE A 480 -21.77 -6.19 -5.81
N VAL A 481 -20.81 -5.33 -6.16
CA VAL A 481 -20.15 -4.40 -5.25
C VAL A 481 -20.67 -3.00 -5.51
N PHE A 482 -21.43 -2.47 -4.55
CA PHE A 482 -22.05 -1.15 -4.64
C PHE A 482 -21.30 -0.12 -3.82
N GLY A 483 -21.49 1.16 -4.17
CA GLY A 483 -21.03 2.29 -3.37
C GLY A 483 -20.78 3.54 -4.21
N ILE A 484 -20.78 4.71 -3.58
CA ILE A 484 -20.66 5.99 -4.28
C ILE A 484 -19.37 6.11 -5.12
N ARG A 485 -19.31 7.06 -6.07
CA ARG A 485 -18.10 7.29 -6.89
C ARG A 485 -16.92 7.66 -5.98
N GLY A 486 -15.74 7.11 -6.26
CA GLY A 486 -14.53 7.37 -5.46
C GLY A 486 -14.45 6.63 -4.11
N ILE A 487 -15.46 5.85 -3.72
CA ILE A 487 -15.49 5.12 -2.42
C ILE A 487 -14.49 3.94 -2.34
N GLY A 488 -13.86 3.57 -3.46
CA GLY A 488 -12.90 2.48 -3.54
C GLY A 488 -13.43 1.13 -4.04
N LYS A 489 -14.51 1.09 -4.84
CA LYS A 489 -15.07 -0.16 -5.41
C LYS A 489 -14.05 -0.96 -6.23
N THR A 490 -13.47 -0.35 -7.26
CA THR A 490 -12.45 -0.97 -8.11
C THR A 490 -11.24 -1.43 -7.29
N ALA A 491 -10.80 -0.59 -6.34
CA ALA A 491 -9.72 -0.93 -5.43
C ALA A 491 -10.07 -2.14 -4.54
N PHE A 492 -11.29 -2.20 -3.99
CA PHE A 492 -11.74 -3.34 -3.20
C PHE A 492 -11.82 -4.63 -3.99
N VAL A 493 -12.32 -4.60 -5.22
CA VAL A 493 -12.38 -5.83 -6.04
C VAL A 493 -10.98 -6.25 -6.47
N ASN A 494 -10.13 -5.33 -6.92
CA ASN A 494 -8.79 -5.70 -7.42
C ASN A 494 -7.82 -6.11 -6.30
N GLU A 495 -7.80 -5.36 -5.20
CA GLU A 495 -6.91 -5.60 -4.05
C GLU A 495 -7.53 -6.53 -3.02
N GLY A 496 -8.79 -6.34 -2.66
CA GLY A 496 -9.51 -7.17 -1.68
C GLY A 496 -9.53 -8.65 -2.07
N ILE A 497 -9.62 -8.95 -3.37
CA ILE A 497 -9.50 -10.32 -3.88
C ILE A 497 -8.14 -10.96 -3.52
N ASN A 498 -7.04 -10.21 -3.49
CA ASN A 498 -5.72 -10.75 -3.10
C ASN A 498 -5.65 -11.17 -1.63
N TYR A 499 -6.53 -10.62 -0.77
CA TYR A 499 -6.61 -10.99 0.65
C TYR A 499 -7.47 -12.22 0.91
N VAL A 500 -8.29 -12.63 -0.06
CA VAL A 500 -9.30 -13.69 0.12
C VAL A 500 -9.07 -14.90 -0.79
N LEU A 501 -8.59 -14.68 -2.03
CA LEU A 501 -8.29 -15.75 -2.97
C LEU A 501 -6.81 -16.16 -2.90
N PRO A 502 -6.50 -17.46 -2.97
CA PRO A 502 -5.13 -17.92 -3.14
C PRO A 502 -4.52 -17.40 -4.45
N SER A 503 -3.20 -17.23 -4.49
CA SER A 503 -2.44 -16.61 -5.60
C SER A 503 -2.54 -17.32 -6.96
N ASN A 504 -3.15 -18.51 -7.02
CA ASN A 504 -3.28 -19.33 -8.22
C ASN A 504 -4.57 -19.08 -9.03
N TRP A 505 -5.45 -18.17 -8.61
CA TRP A 505 -6.68 -17.85 -9.35
C TRP A 505 -6.40 -16.92 -10.54
N LYS A 506 -6.84 -17.32 -11.74
CA LYS A 506 -6.75 -16.47 -12.95
C LYS A 506 -7.75 -15.32 -12.84
N LYS A 507 -7.26 -14.08 -12.85
CA LYS A 507 -8.10 -12.87 -12.89
C LYS A 507 -8.42 -12.49 -14.33
N ILE A 508 -9.70 -12.31 -14.63
CA ILE A 508 -10.19 -11.84 -15.93
C ILE A 508 -10.93 -10.54 -15.67
N VAL A 509 -10.43 -9.42 -16.20
CA VAL A 509 -10.98 -8.08 -15.92
C VAL A 509 -11.54 -7.46 -17.19
N ILE A 510 -12.78 -6.97 -17.12
CA ILE A 510 -13.45 -6.22 -18.17
C ILE A 510 -13.87 -4.87 -17.61
N ASN A 511 -13.38 -3.80 -18.22
CA ASN A 511 -13.78 -2.44 -17.87
C ASN A 511 -14.87 -1.96 -18.84
N ILE A 512 -16.03 -1.61 -18.31
CA ILE A 512 -17.12 -1.03 -19.11
C ILE A 512 -16.95 0.49 -19.09
N THR A 513 -17.01 1.10 -20.28
CA THR A 513 -16.92 2.56 -20.45
C THR A 513 -18.22 3.13 -21.01
N GLU A 514 -18.40 4.45 -20.95
CA GLU A 514 -19.57 5.10 -21.56
C GLU A 514 -19.63 4.80 -23.07
N GLY A 515 -20.67 4.08 -23.50
CA GLY A 515 -20.84 3.68 -24.90
C GLY A 515 -20.41 2.26 -25.25
N THR A 516 -19.91 1.46 -24.29
CA THR A 516 -19.66 0.03 -24.49
C THR A 516 -20.97 -0.72 -24.73
N GLY A 517 -21.23 -1.14 -25.98
CA GLY A 517 -22.37 -1.95 -26.37
C GLY A 517 -22.25 -3.43 -25.98
N PHE A 518 -23.37 -4.16 -26.08
CA PHE A 518 -23.40 -5.58 -25.68
C PHE A 518 -22.52 -6.46 -26.56
N ASN A 519 -22.46 -6.18 -27.87
CA ASN A 519 -21.64 -6.95 -28.81
C ASN A 519 -20.15 -6.80 -28.47
N ARG A 520 -19.68 -5.56 -28.26
CA ARG A 520 -18.30 -5.28 -27.83
C ARG A 520 -17.97 -5.99 -26.51
N PHE A 521 -18.87 -5.92 -25.53
CA PHE A 521 -18.70 -6.62 -24.26
C PHE A 521 -18.49 -8.13 -24.44
N ILE A 522 -19.33 -8.79 -25.26
CA ILE A 522 -19.22 -10.23 -25.52
C ILE A 522 -17.95 -10.59 -26.27
N LEU A 523 -17.57 -9.81 -27.29
CA LEU A 523 -16.34 -10.05 -28.06
C LEU A 523 -15.09 -9.88 -27.19
N SER A 524 -15.03 -8.83 -26.37
CA SER A 524 -13.93 -8.64 -25.40
C SER A 524 -13.88 -9.79 -24.39
N LEU A 525 -15.03 -10.28 -23.90
CA LEU A 525 -15.08 -11.43 -23.00
C LEU A 525 -14.61 -12.73 -23.67
N LEU A 526 -15.04 -13.01 -24.90
CA LEU A 526 -14.63 -14.20 -25.65
C LEU A 526 -13.11 -14.20 -25.92
N ASN A 527 -12.56 -13.04 -26.27
CA ASN A 527 -11.12 -12.87 -26.47
C ASN A 527 -10.33 -13.15 -25.17
N LEU A 528 -10.79 -12.60 -24.04
CA LEU A 528 -10.18 -12.85 -22.72
C LEU A 528 -10.30 -14.31 -22.24
N LEU A 529 -11.28 -15.05 -22.75
CA LEU A 529 -11.46 -16.48 -22.51
C LEU A 529 -10.73 -17.37 -23.53
N GLU A 530 -9.95 -16.77 -24.42
CA GLU A 530 -9.14 -17.42 -25.46
C GLU A 530 -9.99 -18.28 -26.41
N PHE A 531 -11.19 -17.80 -26.77
CA PHE A 531 -11.98 -18.41 -27.85
C PHE A 531 -11.45 -18.01 -29.22
N ILE A 532 -11.43 -18.97 -30.14
CA ILE A 532 -11.28 -18.71 -31.58
C ILE A 532 -12.68 -18.63 -32.17
N PHE A 533 -13.04 -17.50 -32.77
CA PHE A 533 -14.37 -17.29 -33.34
C PHE A 533 -14.33 -16.36 -34.56
N ASP A 534 -15.35 -16.47 -35.41
CA ASP A 534 -15.65 -15.47 -36.45
C ASP A 534 -16.63 -14.44 -35.87
N GLU A 535 -16.26 -13.16 -35.92
CA GLU A 535 -17.07 -12.05 -35.42
C GLU A 535 -18.48 -12.03 -36.01
N LYS A 536 -18.63 -12.32 -37.31
CA LYS A 536 -19.93 -12.33 -37.99
C LYS A 536 -20.82 -13.45 -37.50
N GLU A 537 -20.23 -14.61 -37.21
CA GLU A 537 -20.95 -15.75 -36.65
C GLU A 537 -21.43 -15.44 -35.23
N ILE A 538 -20.58 -14.83 -34.39
CA ILE A 538 -20.95 -14.43 -33.03
C ILE A 538 -22.06 -13.37 -33.05
N ILE A 539 -21.97 -12.36 -33.92
CA ILE A 539 -23.03 -11.35 -34.06
C ILE A 539 -24.34 -12.01 -34.48
N THR A 540 -24.29 -12.93 -35.45
CA THR A 540 -25.47 -13.70 -35.88
C THR A 540 -26.05 -14.52 -34.73
N GLN A 541 -25.21 -15.15 -33.90
CA GLN A 541 -25.63 -15.89 -32.70
C GLN A 541 -26.20 -14.96 -31.61
N ILE A 542 -25.68 -13.75 -31.43
CA ILE A 542 -26.24 -12.76 -30.52
C ILE A 542 -27.67 -12.40 -30.95
N GLU A 543 -27.93 -12.30 -32.25
CA GLU A 543 -29.25 -11.95 -32.78
C GLU A 543 -30.24 -13.13 -32.80
N SER A 544 -29.74 -14.35 -33.05
CA SER A 544 -30.59 -15.53 -33.31
C SER A 544 -30.64 -16.56 -32.16
N ASN A 545 -29.59 -16.69 -31.34
CA ASN A 545 -29.46 -17.74 -30.33
C ASN A 545 -28.55 -17.36 -29.15
N LEU A 546 -28.94 -16.29 -28.46
CA LEU A 546 -28.23 -15.69 -27.31
C LEU A 546 -27.94 -16.69 -26.17
N GLU A 547 -28.87 -17.60 -25.88
CA GLU A 547 -28.76 -18.58 -24.79
C GLU A 547 -27.66 -19.63 -25.06
N SER A 548 -27.50 -20.06 -26.32
CA SER A 548 -26.44 -20.99 -26.69
C SER A 548 -25.06 -20.34 -26.57
N LEU A 549 -24.95 -19.06 -26.92
CA LEU A 549 -23.72 -18.30 -26.78
C LEU A 549 -23.33 -18.15 -25.30
N PHE A 550 -24.28 -17.83 -24.44
CA PHE A 550 -24.04 -17.78 -22.99
C PHE A 550 -23.60 -19.12 -22.43
N LYS A 551 -24.25 -20.21 -22.85
CA LYS A 551 -23.86 -21.55 -22.47
C LYS A 551 -22.39 -21.80 -22.80
N ASN A 552 -21.95 -21.52 -24.02
CA ASN A 552 -20.56 -21.73 -24.46
C ASN A 552 -19.57 -20.89 -23.65
N ILE A 553 -19.88 -19.62 -23.41
CA ILE A 553 -19.06 -18.69 -22.61
C ILE A 553 -18.89 -19.23 -21.20
N PHE A 554 -19.98 -19.60 -20.53
CA PHE A 554 -19.94 -20.06 -19.16
C PHE A 554 -19.40 -21.48 -19.03
N ASP A 555 -19.61 -22.39 -19.99
CA ASP A 555 -18.99 -23.72 -20.01
C ASP A 555 -17.46 -23.60 -20.07
N ARG A 556 -16.94 -22.71 -20.94
CA ARG A 556 -15.51 -22.41 -21.00
C ARG A 556 -15.01 -21.77 -19.72
N PHE A 557 -15.68 -20.73 -19.23
CA PHE A 557 -15.31 -20.09 -17.97
C PHE A 557 -15.29 -21.08 -16.82
N ASN A 558 -16.26 -21.99 -16.72
CA ASN A 558 -16.36 -23.01 -15.69
C ASN A 558 -15.29 -24.10 -15.81
N SER A 559 -14.81 -24.40 -17.02
CA SER A 559 -13.72 -25.33 -17.25
C SER A 559 -12.35 -24.83 -16.78
N LEU A 560 -12.21 -23.52 -16.52
CA LEU A 560 -10.97 -22.98 -15.97
C LEU A 560 -10.77 -23.49 -14.52
N PRO A 561 -9.53 -23.87 -14.13
CA PRO A 561 -9.28 -24.55 -12.86
C PRO A 561 -9.65 -23.72 -11.62
N SER A 562 -9.37 -22.42 -11.62
CA SER A 562 -9.81 -21.45 -10.61
C SER A 562 -9.68 -20.05 -11.21
N ALA A 563 -10.80 -19.38 -11.45
CA ALA A 563 -10.83 -18.08 -12.13
C ALA A 563 -11.87 -17.13 -11.51
N VAL A 564 -11.59 -15.84 -11.59
CA VAL A 564 -12.52 -14.78 -11.20
C VAL A 564 -12.71 -13.80 -12.35
N LEU A 565 -13.96 -13.54 -12.70
CA LEU A 565 -14.34 -12.53 -13.70
C LEU A 565 -14.74 -11.24 -12.97
N ILE A 566 -14.11 -10.13 -13.30
CA ILE A 566 -14.36 -8.81 -12.73
C ILE A 566 -14.92 -7.93 -13.85
N ILE A 567 -16.12 -7.39 -13.65
CA ILE A 567 -16.76 -6.46 -14.57
C ILE A 567 -16.88 -5.10 -13.88
N ASP A 568 -16.02 -4.16 -14.24
CA ASP A 568 -15.95 -2.84 -13.61
C ASP A 568 -16.89 -1.84 -14.30
N ASP A 569 -17.46 -0.94 -13.50
CA ASP A 569 -18.30 0.17 -13.94
C ASP A 569 -19.58 -0.22 -14.71
N TRP A 570 -20.28 -1.24 -14.20
CA TRP A 570 -21.53 -1.77 -14.79
C TRP A 570 -22.61 -0.74 -15.10
N HIS A 571 -22.64 0.39 -14.39
CA HIS A 571 -23.59 1.46 -14.63
C HIS A 571 -23.61 2.04 -16.05
N TYR A 572 -22.53 1.92 -16.81
CA TYR A 572 -22.52 2.36 -18.21
C TYR A 572 -23.39 1.50 -19.13
N THR A 573 -23.86 0.34 -18.67
CA THR A 573 -24.87 -0.47 -19.36
C THR A 573 -26.29 0.11 -19.24
N PHE A 574 -26.51 1.10 -18.37
CA PHE A 574 -27.83 1.71 -18.19
C PHE A 574 -28.13 2.77 -19.25
N SER A 575 -29.28 2.64 -19.90
CA SER A 575 -29.88 3.73 -20.68
C SER A 575 -30.75 4.64 -19.78
N ARG A 576 -30.90 5.92 -20.17
CA ARG A 576 -31.49 6.99 -19.35
C ARG A 576 -32.84 6.59 -18.71
N GLY A 577 -32.88 6.48 -17.37
CA GLY A 577 -34.09 6.18 -16.59
C GLY A 577 -34.10 4.81 -15.88
N ASN A 578 -32.91 4.29 -15.53
CA ASN A 578 -32.69 2.93 -15.03
C ASN A 578 -33.15 1.84 -16.02
N TYR A 579 -33.09 2.11 -17.33
CA TYR A 579 -33.49 1.14 -18.34
C TYR A 579 -32.30 0.26 -18.67
N PHE A 580 -32.44 -1.01 -18.32
CA PHE A 580 -31.45 -2.05 -18.50
C PHE A 580 -31.47 -2.52 -19.96
N ASP A 581 -30.33 -2.56 -20.65
CA ASP A 581 -30.25 -3.27 -21.93
C ASP A 581 -30.57 -4.75 -21.70
N ILE A 582 -31.65 -5.23 -22.30
CA ILE A 582 -32.20 -6.56 -22.04
C ILE A 582 -31.19 -7.68 -22.29
N LYS A 583 -30.18 -7.48 -23.14
CA LYS A 583 -29.13 -8.47 -23.41
C LYS A 583 -28.16 -8.57 -22.25
N PHE A 584 -27.72 -7.45 -21.69
CA PHE A 584 -26.92 -7.42 -20.45
C PHE A 584 -27.71 -8.03 -19.27
N ASP A 585 -29.04 -7.80 -19.20
CA ASP A 585 -29.88 -8.33 -18.11
C ASP A 585 -29.92 -9.86 -18.19
N ARG A 586 -30.13 -10.38 -19.40
CA ARG A 586 -30.12 -11.81 -19.66
C ARG A 586 -28.76 -12.44 -19.38
N PHE A 587 -27.65 -11.79 -19.76
CA PHE A 587 -26.30 -12.30 -19.48
C PHE A 587 -26.06 -12.49 -17.98
N ILE A 588 -26.42 -11.51 -17.16
CA ILE A 588 -26.27 -11.56 -15.70
C ILE A 588 -27.23 -12.57 -15.06
N LYS A 589 -28.48 -12.65 -15.52
CA LYS A 589 -29.41 -13.69 -15.05
C LYS A 589 -28.93 -15.09 -15.40
N TYR A 590 -28.32 -15.25 -16.57
CA TYR A 590 -27.73 -16.53 -16.99
C TYR A 590 -26.53 -16.88 -16.10
N SER A 591 -25.66 -15.92 -15.78
CA SER A 591 -24.49 -16.16 -14.93
C SER A 591 -24.91 -16.71 -13.55
N ALA A 592 -25.98 -16.19 -12.96
CA ALA A 592 -26.51 -16.67 -11.68
C ALA A 592 -27.18 -18.05 -11.75
N LYS A 593 -27.66 -18.50 -12.91
CA LYS A 593 -28.29 -19.84 -13.08
C LYS A 593 -27.28 -20.97 -13.26
N THR A 594 -26.05 -20.66 -13.67
CA THR A 594 -24.99 -21.66 -13.98
C THR A 594 -24.21 -22.14 -12.75
N VAL A 595 -24.90 -22.42 -11.64
CA VAL A 595 -24.31 -22.73 -10.31
C VAL A 595 -23.63 -24.11 -10.23
N SER A 596 -23.61 -24.91 -11.29
CA SER A 596 -23.14 -26.30 -11.20
C SER A 596 -21.61 -26.46 -11.17
N GLY A 597 -21.06 -26.79 -10.00
CA GLY A 597 -19.81 -27.53 -9.82
C GLY A 597 -18.49 -26.80 -10.03
N SER A 598 -18.50 -25.53 -10.45
CA SER A 598 -17.28 -24.72 -10.63
C SER A 598 -17.05 -23.78 -9.46
N LYS A 599 -15.78 -23.65 -9.02
CA LYS A 599 -15.37 -22.69 -7.98
C LYS A 599 -15.29 -21.25 -8.51
N ASN A 600 -15.44 -21.03 -9.82
CA ASN A 600 -15.20 -19.74 -10.45
C ASN A 600 -16.27 -18.70 -10.07
N LYS A 601 -15.85 -17.46 -9.80
CA LYS A 601 -16.70 -16.39 -9.25
C LYS A 601 -16.74 -15.16 -10.17
N ILE A 602 -17.79 -14.35 -10.03
CA ILE A 602 -17.97 -13.12 -10.81
C ILE A 602 -18.20 -11.95 -9.86
N PHE A 603 -17.43 -10.87 -10.00
CA PHE A 603 -17.63 -9.60 -9.31
C PHE A 603 -18.03 -8.51 -10.30
N ILE A 604 -18.98 -7.67 -9.91
CA ILE A 604 -19.49 -6.58 -10.74
C ILE A 604 -19.55 -5.32 -9.91
N THR A 605 -18.92 -4.23 -10.34
CA THR A 605 -18.97 -2.96 -9.59
C THR A 605 -20.02 -2.02 -10.17
N SER A 606 -20.73 -1.29 -9.31
CA SER A 606 -21.67 -0.25 -9.74
C SER A 606 -21.81 0.86 -8.70
N PRO A 607 -21.92 2.14 -9.11
CA PRO A 607 -22.31 3.23 -8.22
C PRO A 607 -23.77 3.16 -7.76
N PHE A 608 -24.64 2.48 -8.51
CA PHE A 608 -26.07 2.40 -8.22
C PHE A 608 -26.40 1.05 -7.61
N LYS A 609 -27.13 1.05 -6.48
CA LYS A 609 -27.68 -0.15 -5.85
C LYS A 609 -28.99 -0.54 -6.51
N PHE A 610 -29.11 -1.78 -6.92
CA PHE A 610 -30.35 -2.37 -7.45
C PHE A 610 -30.45 -3.81 -6.94
N LYS A 611 -31.68 -4.32 -6.84
CA LYS A 611 -31.94 -5.70 -6.38
C LYS A 611 -32.33 -6.56 -7.57
N TYR A 612 -31.67 -7.71 -7.71
CA TYR A 612 -32.17 -8.78 -8.56
C TYR A 612 -33.14 -9.65 -7.76
N PRO A 613 -34.29 -10.01 -8.34
CA PRO A 613 -35.30 -10.84 -7.66
C PRO A 613 -34.99 -12.34 -7.68
N GLU A 614 -33.98 -12.79 -8.43
CA GLU A 614 -33.64 -14.21 -8.60
C GLU A 614 -32.58 -14.68 -7.57
N GLU A 615 -32.60 -15.96 -7.19
CA GLU A 615 -31.56 -16.58 -6.35
C GLU A 615 -30.22 -16.69 -7.11
N GLY A 616 -29.08 -16.68 -6.40
CA GLY A 616 -27.74 -16.82 -6.99
C GLY A 616 -26.90 -15.54 -7.07
N PHE A 617 -27.39 -14.42 -6.51
CA PHE A 617 -26.67 -13.15 -6.39
C PHE A 617 -26.31 -12.81 -4.94
N ALA A 618 -25.09 -12.30 -4.73
CA ALA A 618 -24.68 -11.63 -3.50
C ALA A 618 -24.52 -10.12 -3.74
N ASN A 619 -24.66 -9.32 -2.69
CA ASN A 619 -24.44 -7.88 -2.75
C ASN A 619 -23.52 -7.46 -1.60
N ILE A 620 -22.45 -6.75 -1.91
CA ILE A 620 -21.57 -6.10 -0.95
C ILE A 620 -21.74 -4.60 -1.12
N VAL A 621 -22.01 -3.88 -0.05
CA VAL A 621 -22.14 -2.42 -0.09
C VAL A 621 -20.94 -1.81 0.60
N LEU A 622 -20.14 -1.03 -0.13
CA LEU A 622 -19.04 -0.30 0.46
C LEU A 622 -19.54 0.97 1.14
N GLU A 623 -19.42 0.96 2.46
CA GLU A 623 -19.77 2.09 3.32
C GLU A 623 -18.71 3.22 3.24
N PRO A 624 -18.90 4.36 3.90
CA PRO A 624 -17.80 5.27 4.21
C PRO A 624 -16.67 4.58 5.00
N LEU A 625 -15.41 4.94 4.78
CA LEU A 625 -14.31 4.51 5.65
C LEU A 625 -14.40 5.23 7.00
N GLU A 626 -14.05 4.51 8.05
CA GLU A 626 -13.89 5.08 9.39
C GLU A 626 -12.77 6.13 9.43
N GLU A 627 -12.87 7.03 10.40
CA GLU A 627 -11.95 8.14 10.60
C GLU A 627 -10.48 7.69 10.64
N GLN A 628 -10.18 6.61 11.35
CA GLN A 628 -8.82 6.08 11.47
C GLN A 628 -8.20 5.71 10.11
N TYR A 629 -9.00 5.17 9.20
CA TYR A 629 -8.55 4.79 7.87
C TYR A 629 -8.43 6.00 6.93
N ILE A 630 -9.30 7.00 7.09
CA ILE A 630 -9.17 8.28 6.39
C ILE A 630 -7.91 9.03 6.83
N ARG A 631 -7.64 9.09 8.14
CA ARG A 631 -6.37 9.60 8.69
C ARG A 631 -5.19 8.84 8.10
N GLY A 632 -5.24 7.51 8.09
CA GLY A 632 -4.21 6.66 7.49
C GLY A 632 -3.94 6.98 6.01
N ILE A 633 -5.00 7.22 5.23
CA ILE A 633 -4.86 7.63 3.82
C ILE A 633 -4.21 9.01 3.71
N ILE A 634 -4.67 10.00 4.48
CA ILE A 634 -4.11 11.36 4.41
C ILE A 634 -2.64 11.34 4.86
N ASP A 635 -2.33 10.66 5.97
CA ASP A 635 -0.97 10.52 6.51
C ASP A 635 -0.05 9.79 5.54
N TRP A 636 -0.51 8.71 4.91
CA TRP A 636 0.27 7.99 3.90
C TRP A 636 0.62 8.91 2.73
N ASN A 637 -0.35 9.68 2.22
CA ASN A 637 -0.10 10.62 1.13
C ASN A 637 0.78 11.80 1.57
N LEU A 638 0.56 12.39 2.75
CA LEU A 638 1.41 13.47 3.28
C LEU A 638 2.84 13.01 3.54
N LYS A 639 3.05 11.74 3.95
CA LYS A 639 4.38 11.14 4.09
C LYS A 639 5.12 11.00 2.75
N LEU A 640 4.39 10.83 1.64
CA LEU A 640 4.99 10.88 0.30
C LEU A 640 5.57 12.27 -0.01
N PHE A 641 4.86 13.35 0.37
CA PHE A 641 5.26 14.74 0.07
C PHE A 641 6.28 15.32 1.08
N HIS A 642 6.14 15.04 2.38
CA HIS A 642 6.93 15.69 3.45
C HIS A 642 7.88 14.77 4.24
N GLY A 643 7.96 13.48 3.92
CA GLY A 643 8.74 12.50 4.71
C GLY A 643 8.10 12.20 6.07
N ASN A 644 8.90 11.76 7.06
CA ASN A 644 8.42 11.26 8.37
C ASN A 644 7.84 12.32 9.34
N LYS A 645 7.49 13.52 8.88
CA LYS A 645 6.81 14.50 9.75
C LYS A 645 5.34 14.11 9.92
N SER A 646 4.97 13.68 11.13
CA SER A 646 3.56 13.53 11.52
C SER A 646 2.91 14.92 11.53
N ILE A 647 1.90 15.11 10.68
CA ILE A 647 1.08 16.33 10.64
C ILE A 647 -0.21 15.99 11.37
N TYR A 648 -0.47 16.63 12.50
CA TYR A 648 -1.72 16.43 13.25
C TYR A 648 -2.90 16.96 12.42
N ILE A 649 -3.79 16.08 11.96
CA ILE A 649 -4.99 16.47 11.21
C ILE A 649 -6.17 16.59 12.20
N PRO A 650 -6.82 17.76 12.31
CA PRO A 650 -7.96 17.96 13.21
C PRO A 650 -9.14 17.09 12.82
N ILE A 651 -9.85 16.58 13.82
CA ILE A 651 -10.99 15.67 13.65
C ILE A 651 -12.11 16.30 12.82
N GLU A 652 -12.25 17.62 12.90
CA GLU A 652 -13.20 18.41 12.12
C GLU A 652 -12.93 18.31 10.62
N LEU A 653 -11.65 18.24 10.19
CA LEU A 653 -11.30 18.11 8.78
C LEU A 653 -11.61 16.70 8.26
N ILE A 654 -11.43 15.67 9.09
CA ILE A 654 -11.66 14.27 8.72
C ILE A 654 -13.14 13.94 8.66
N ASN A 655 -13.92 14.44 9.63
CA ASN A 655 -15.38 14.31 9.63
C ASN A 655 -16.03 14.91 8.37
N ARG A 656 -15.38 15.92 7.77
CA ARG A 656 -15.83 16.59 6.53
C ARG A 656 -15.51 15.83 5.24
N LEU A 657 -14.67 14.79 5.30
CA LEU A 657 -14.37 13.91 4.16
C LEU A 657 -15.40 12.79 4.03
N HIS A 658 -16.28 12.64 5.03
CA HIS A 658 -17.37 11.66 5.07
C HIS A 658 -16.93 10.25 4.68
N GLY A 659 -15.74 9.82 5.13
CA GLY A 659 -15.21 8.50 4.85
C GLY A 659 -14.89 8.23 3.37
N ASN A 660 -14.75 9.24 2.51
CA ASN A 660 -14.43 9.06 1.11
C ASN A 660 -12.90 8.98 0.87
N PRO A 661 -12.34 7.82 0.45
CA PRO A 661 -10.90 7.64 0.25
C PRO A 661 -10.32 8.60 -0.80
N LEU A 662 -11.08 8.92 -1.84
CA LEU A 662 -10.64 9.83 -2.89
C LEU A 662 -10.58 11.27 -2.38
N ALA A 663 -11.55 11.70 -1.58
CA ALA A 663 -11.51 13.01 -0.92
C ALA A 663 -10.31 13.13 0.05
N ALA A 664 -9.99 12.04 0.74
CA ALA A 664 -8.82 11.95 1.62
C ALA A 664 -7.48 12.08 0.87
N LYS A 665 -7.37 11.48 -0.31
CA LYS A 665 -6.22 11.71 -1.21
C LYS A 665 -6.14 13.17 -1.65
N PHE A 666 -7.25 13.80 -2.01
CA PHE A 666 -7.25 15.19 -2.42
C PHE A 666 -6.91 16.18 -1.31
N ILE A 667 -7.42 15.98 -0.08
CA ILE A 667 -7.09 16.89 1.03
C ILE A 667 -5.62 16.81 1.41
N SER A 668 -4.98 15.64 1.27
CA SER A 668 -3.55 15.48 1.52
C SER A 668 -2.68 16.35 0.59
N GLN A 669 -3.06 16.47 -0.68
CA GLN A 669 -2.38 17.35 -1.65
C GLN A 669 -2.58 18.84 -1.35
N LEU A 670 -3.68 19.20 -0.71
CA LEU A 670 -3.94 20.59 -0.31
C LEU A 670 -3.19 20.97 0.97
N LEU A 671 -3.11 20.04 1.92
CA LEU A 671 -2.34 20.19 3.15
C LEU A 671 -0.83 20.29 2.88
N GLU A 672 -0.35 19.81 1.73
CA GLU A 672 1.00 20.07 1.24
C GLU A 672 1.24 21.55 0.93
N LYS A 673 0.25 22.21 0.31
CA LYS A 673 0.39 23.53 -0.32
C LYS A 673 -0.08 24.68 0.57
N TYR A 674 -0.91 24.42 1.57
CA TYR A 674 -1.50 25.46 2.41
C TYR A 674 -1.44 25.13 3.90
N PRO A 675 -1.22 26.14 4.77
CA PRO A 675 -1.30 25.96 6.21
C PRO A 675 -2.70 25.50 6.61
N MET A 676 -2.76 24.45 7.42
CA MET A 676 -3.99 23.80 7.90
C MET A 676 -5.08 24.75 8.40
N GLN A 677 -4.68 25.77 9.17
CA GLN A 677 -5.59 26.76 9.75
C GLN A 677 -6.36 27.56 8.67
N SER A 678 -5.74 27.78 7.50
CA SER A 678 -6.38 28.48 6.38
C SER A 678 -7.48 27.67 5.68
N ILE A 679 -7.42 26.33 5.79
CA ILE A 679 -8.43 25.41 5.27
C ILE A 679 -9.60 25.27 6.27
N ILE A 680 -9.31 25.38 7.57
CA ILE A 680 -10.28 25.17 8.67
C ILE A 680 -11.09 26.44 9.00
N ASP A 681 -10.52 27.63 8.93
CA ASP A 681 -11.17 28.84 9.43
C ASP A 681 -12.11 29.54 8.43
N ASN A 682 -12.10 29.12 7.16
CA ASN A 682 -12.87 29.79 6.13
C ASN A 682 -14.15 29.02 5.75
N THR A 683 -15.23 29.32 6.46
CA THR A 683 -16.58 28.75 6.29
C THR A 683 -17.21 29.04 4.92
N THR A 684 -16.81 30.11 4.25
CA THR A 684 -17.24 30.44 2.87
C THR A 684 -16.43 29.67 1.82
N VAL A 685 -15.17 29.35 2.10
CA VAL A 685 -14.31 28.47 1.31
C VAL A 685 -14.75 27.01 1.46
N GLN A 686 -15.24 26.57 2.62
CA GLN A 686 -15.72 25.20 2.85
C GLN A 686 -16.99 24.83 2.06
N LYS A 687 -17.98 25.72 1.99
CA LYS A 687 -19.21 25.49 1.19
C LYS A 687 -18.97 25.68 -0.32
N ARG A 688 -17.92 26.43 -0.69
CA ARG A 688 -17.40 26.54 -2.06
C ARG A 688 -16.41 25.41 -2.40
N PHE A 689 -15.81 24.74 -1.43
CA PHE A 689 -14.85 23.66 -1.64
C PHE A 689 -15.51 22.51 -2.39
N GLN A 690 -16.69 22.07 -1.96
CA GLN A 690 -17.43 20.98 -2.63
C GLN A 690 -17.99 21.38 -4.02
N ASP A 691 -18.50 22.61 -4.18
CA ASP A 691 -19.16 23.08 -5.41
C ASP A 691 -18.21 23.65 -6.50
N ARG A 692 -16.97 23.92 -6.12
CA ARG A 692 -16.02 24.74 -6.88
C ARG A 692 -14.62 24.11 -6.88
N LEU A 693 -14.45 22.91 -6.30
CA LEU A 693 -13.20 22.16 -6.19
C LEU A 693 -12.52 22.06 -7.56
N ILE A 694 -13.15 21.44 -8.56
CA ILE A 694 -12.48 21.15 -9.83
C ILE A 694 -12.04 22.45 -10.57
N PRO A 695 -12.88 23.51 -10.70
CA PRO A 695 -12.43 24.78 -11.26
C PRO A 695 -11.34 25.51 -10.46
N LEU A 696 -11.35 25.46 -9.12
CA LEU A 696 -10.32 26.10 -8.28
C LEU A 696 -9.05 25.25 -8.09
N LEU A 697 -9.15 23.93 -8.21
CA LEU A 697 -8.04 22.96 -8.21
C LEU A 697 -7.17 23.12 -9.46
N LEU A 698 -7.78 23.53 -10.58
CA LEU A 698 -7.11 23.79 -11.85
C LEU A 698 -6.79 25.29 -12.07
N ALA A 699 -7.39 26.21 -11.30
CA ALA A 699 -7.17 27.65 -11.41
C ALA A 699 -5.79 28.15 -10.94
N ARG A 700 -4.95 27.28 -10.37
CA ARG A 700 -3.56 27.58 -9.96
C ARG A 700 -2.54 26.62 -10.58
N ILE A 701 -2.96 25.78 -11.52
CA ILE A 701 -2.03 25.15 -12.45
C ILE A 701 -1.84 26.18 -13.54
N ASP A 702 -0.71 26.88 -13.53
CA ASP A 702 -0.33 27.81 -14.60
C ASP A 702 0.04 26.97 -15.82
N LEU A 703 -0.98 26.46 -16.49
CA LEU A 703 -0.82 25.84 -17.79
C LEU A 703 -0.67 26.93 -18.83
N MET A 704 0.40 26.86 -19.62
CA MET A 704 0.57 27.71 -20.78
C MET A 704 -0.61 27.48 -21.75
N PRO A 705 -1.01 28.48 -22.56
CA PRO A 705 -2.14 28.34 -23.48
C PRO A 705 -2.07 27.08 -24.36
N LYS A 706 -0.86 26.72 -24.76
CA LYS A 706 -0.54 25.55 -25.60
C LYS A 706 -0.73 24.22 -24.84
N GLU A 707 -0.44 24.18 -23.54
CA GLU A 707 -0.69 23.03 -22.67
C GLU A 707 -2.19 22.86 -22.39
N ILE A 708 -2.93 23.95 -22.19
CA ILE A 708 -4.40 23.91 -22.06
C ILE A 708 -5.04 23.35 -23.35
N GLU A 709 -4.54 23.77 -24.51
CA GLU A 709 -4.98 23.23 -25.79
C GLU A 709 -4.68 21.75 -25.92
N LEU A 710 -3.48 21.31 -25.54
CA LEU A 710 -3.12 19.90 -25.51
C LEU A 710 -4.03 19.10 -24.58
N VAL A 711 -4.23 19.53 -23.32
CA VAL A 711 -5.09 18.83 -22.36
C VAL A 711 -6.53 18.71 -22.88
N ARG A 712 -7.06 19.77 -23.51
CA ARG A 712 -8.36 19.72 -24.17
C ARG A 712 -8.35 18.74 -25.33
N TYR A 713 -7.30 18.73 -26.14
CA TYR A 713 -7.14 17.80 -27.26
C TYR A 713 -7.13 16.34 -26.79
N ILE A 714 -6.23 15.98 -25.88
CA ILE A 714 -6.12 14.58 -25.40
C ILE A 714 -7.33 14.14 -24.56
N SER A 715 -8.11 15.06 -23.99
CA SER A 715 -9.32 14.72 -23.24
C SER A 715 -10.40 14.07 -24.10
N VAL A 716 -10.33 14.11 -25.43
CA VAL A 716 -11.33 13.46 -26.28
C VAL A 716 -11.18 11.95 -26.37
N TYR A 717 -10.00 11.39 -26.06
CA TYR A 717 -9.68 9.96 -26.20
C TYR A 717 -10.26 9.14 -25.02
N ASN A 718 -10.93 8.02 -25.29
CA ASN A 718 -11.62 7.22 -24.25
C ASN A 718 -10.86 6.01 -23.72
N VAL A 719 -9.85 5.57 -24.45
CA VAL A 719 -8.93 4.52 -24.04
C VAL A 719 -7.51 5.08 -23.95
N PRO A 720 -6.59 4.38 -23.26
CA PRO A 720 -5.20 4.76 -23.25
C PRO A 720 -4.63 4.86 -24.68
N PHE A 721 -3.81 5.87 -24.94
CA PHE A 721 -3.31 6.23 -26.27
C PHE A 721 -1.78 6.35 -26.31
N GLU A 722 -1.18 6.24 -27.50
CA GLU A 722 0.27 6.23 -27.69
C GLU A 722 0.86 7.65 -27.75
N PHE A 723 2.17 7.75 -27.56
CA PHE A 723 2.92 9.02 -27.64
C PHE A 723 2.65 9.80 -28.94
N GLU A 724 2.45 9.09 -30.06
CA GLU A 724 2.17 9.69 -31.38
C GLU A 724 0.98 10.66 -31.36
N VAL A 725 -0.03 10.41 -30.51
CA VAL A 725 -1.18 11.32 -30.36
C VAL A 725 -0.75 12.70 -29.88
N ILE A 726 0.18 12.75 -28.95
CA ILE A 726 0.72 13.99 -28.39
C ILE A 726 1.72 14.60 -29.38
N ASP A 727 2.61 13.78 -29.93
CA ASP A 727 3.61 14.17 -30.92
C ASP A 727 3.01 14.85 -32.15
N LYS A 728 1.92 14.29 -32.68
CA LYS A 728 1.22 14.86 -33.82
C LYS A 728 0.60 16.23 -33.53
N PHE A 729 0.25 16.52 -32.28
CA PHE A 729 -0.38 17.78 -31.88
C PHE A 729 0.66 18.87 -31.53
N VAL A 730 1.75 18.50 -30.85
CA VAL A 730 2.72 19.47 -30.30
C VAL A 730 4.08 19.45 -31.04
N GLY A 731 4.46 18.34 -31.66
CA GLY A 731 5.74 18.15 -32.35
C GLY A 731 6.92 18.06 -31.38
N ASP A 732 8.01 18.75 -31.68
CA ASP A 732 9.29 18.65 -30.94
C ASP A 732 9.18 18.98 -29.43
N GLU A 733 8.15 19.71 -28.99
CA GLU A 733 7.90 20.07 -27.58
C GLU A 733 7.13 18.99 -26.80
N SER A 734 6.81 17.84 -27.41
CA SER A 734 5.92 16.83 -26.82
C SER A 734 6.44 16.23 -25.52
N VAL A 735 7.75 16.04 -25.39
CA VAL A 735 8.37 15.50 -24.17
C VAL A 735 8.19 16.49 -23.01
N GLU A 736 8.53 17.77 -23.24
CA GLU A 736 8.39 18.82 -22.23
C GLU A 736 6.93 18.99 -21.78
N MET A 737 5.97 18.93 -22.72
CA MET A 737 4.55 19.01 -22.37
C MET A 737 4.04 17.78 -21.61
N ILE A 738 4.52 16.58 -21.93
CA ILE A 738 4.14 15.37 -21.20
C ILE A 738 4.63 15.44 -19.76
N ASP A 739 5.86 15.89 -19.54
CA ASP A 739 6.42 16.06 -18.21
C ASP A 739 5.56 17.02 -17.39
N VAL A 740 5.23 18.20 -17.95
CA VAL A 740 4.36 19.18 -17.29
C VAL A 740 2.98 18.59 -16.96
N LEU A 741 2.35 17.88 -17.89
CA LEU A 741 1.01 17.30 -17.66
C LEU A 741 1.03 16.13 -16.68
N THR A 742 2.12 15.35 -16.64
CA THR A 742 2.30 14.22 -15.73
C THR A 742 2.66 14.69 -14.32
N ASP A 743 3.52 15.71 -14.19
CA ASP A 743 3.88 16.39 -12.94
C ASP A 743 2.69 17.07 -12.29
N HIS A 744 1.75 17.55 -13.12
CA HIS A 744 0.48 18.10 -12.68
C HIS A 744 -0.62 17.05 -12.49
N PHE A 745 -0.31 15.75 -12.67
CA PHE A 745 -1.24 14.63 -12.55
C PHE A 745 -2.48 14.76 -13.44
N LEU A 746 -2.37 15.50 -14.55
CA LEU A 746 -3.41 15.64 -15.57
C LEU A 746 -3.37 14.48 -16.57
N LEU A 747 -2.21 13.82 -16.68
CA LEU A 747 -1.95 12.68 -17.55
C LEU A 747 -1.22 11.59 -16.75
N GLU A 748 -1.61 10.33 -16.94
CA GLU A 748 -0.96 9.16 -16.34
C GLU A 748 -0.33 8.31 -17.45
N PHE A 749 0.89 7.81 -17.23
CA PHE A 749 1.57 6.90 -18.16
C PHE A 749 1.60 5.48 -17.60
N ASN A 750 1.15 4.51 -18.37
CA ASN A 750 1.24 3.10 -18.04
C ASN A 750 2.51 2.50 -18.66
N ILE A 751 3.47 2.17 -17.80
CA ILE A 751 4.80 1.69 -18.18
C ILE A 751 4.75 0.29 -18.82
N GLU A 752 3.77 -0.54 -18.48
CA GLU A 752 3.62 -1.90 -19.03
C GLU A 752 3.09 -1.87 -20.47
N THR A 753 2.20 -0.94 -20.78
CA THR A 753 1.57 -0.84 -22.10
C THR A 753 2.20 0.23 -22.99
N GLY A 754 2.98 1.15 -22.42
CA GLY A 754 3.52 2.32 -23.12
C GLY A 754 2.45 3.36 -23.49
N LEU A 755 1.28 3.33 -22.83
CA LEU A 755 0.13 4.15 -23.17
C LEU A 755 -0.15 5.23 -22.11
N TYR A 756 -0.60 6.39 -22.56
CA TYR A 756 -1.04 7.51 -21.74
C TYR A 756 -2.55 7.46 -21.53
N GLN A 757 -3.01 7.84 -20.34
CA GLN A 757 -4.42 7.94 -20.01
C GLN A 757 -4.72 9.15 -19.14
N MET A 758 -5.87 9.78 -19.34
CA MET A 758 -6.34 10.88 -18.49
C MET A 758 -7.34 10.36 -17.46
N HIS A 759 -7.23 10.83 -16.22
CA HIS A 759 -8.18 10.46 -15.19
C HIS A 759 -9.62 10.91 -15.59
N PRO A 760 -10.66 10.06 -15.46
CA PRO A 760 -11.99 10.34 -16.00
C PRO A 760 -12.62 11.66 -15.53
N ILE A 761 -12.34 12.10 -14.30
CA ILE A 761 -12.85 13.37 -13.74
C ILE A 761 -12.19 14.59 -14.41
N ILE A 762 -10.89 14.53 -14.69
CA ILE A 762 -10.12 15.60 -15.33
C ILE A 762 -10.56 15.70 -16.79
N LYS A 763 -10.66 14.54 -17.45
CA LYS A 763 -11.20 14.41 -18.80
C LYS A 763 -12.58 15.05 -18.93
N GLU A 764 -13.53 14.67 -18.07
CA GLU A 764 -14.89 15.19 -18.09
C GLU A 764 -14.91 16.72 -17.91
N TYR A 765 -14.02 17.27 -17.07
CA TYR A 765 -13.90 18.71 -16.89
C TYR A 765 -13.44 19.43 -18.16
N PHE A 766 -12.37 18.97 -18.82
CA PHE A 766 -11.83 19.64 -20.01
C PHE A 766 -12.70 19.44 -21.24
N VAL A 767 -13.27 18.24 -21.47
CA VAL A 767 -14.18 17.97 -22.60
C VAL A 767 -15.41 18.88 -22.57
N ASN A 768 -15.93 19.18 -21.39
CA ASN A 768 -17.10 20.05 -21.23
C ASN A 768 -16.83 21.53 -21.53
N GLN A 769 -15.56 21.94 -21.63
CA GLN A 769 -15.17 23.31 -21.99
C GLN A 769 -14.94 23.51 -23.48
N ILE A 770 -14.82 22.43 -24.26
CA ILE A 770 -14.47 22.51 -25.67
C ILE A 770 -15.73 22.93 -26.46
N PRO A 771 -15.68 24.04 -27.23
CA PRO A 771 -16.72 24.39 -28.18
C PRO A 771 -17.02 23.23 -29.13
N LEU A 772 -18.27 23.08 -29.56
CA LEU A 772 -18.68 21.94 -30.38
C LEU A 772 -17.86 21.86 -31.68
N GLU A 773 -17.56 22.98 -32.32
CA GLU A 773 -16.79 23.04 -33.56
C GLU A 773 -15.35 22.51 -33.38
N ILE A 774 -14.66 22.95 -32.33
CA ILE A 774 -13.28 22.53 -32.02
C ILE A 774 -13.26 21.05 -31.60
N ARG A 775 -14.25 20.62 -30.81
CA ARG A 775 -14.36 19.23 -30.39
C ARG A 775 -14.55 18.29 -31.58
N ILE A 776 -15.32 18.71 -32.59
CA ILE A 776 -15.48 17.95 -33.83
C ILE A 776 -14.12 17.77 -34.52
N GLU A 777 -13.30 18.82 -34.59
CA GLU A 777 -11.95 18.77 -35.18
C GLU A 777 -11.02 17.83 -34.41
N TYR A 778 -11.00 17.88 -33.08
CA TYR A 778 -10.21 16.96 -32.26
C TYR A 778 -10.62 15.50 -32.47
N HIS A 779 -11.93 15.24 -32.61
CA HIS A 779 -12.40 13.91 -32.98
C HIS A 779 -12.00 13.49 -34.39
N LYS A 780 -11.81 14.42 -35.35
CA LYS A 780 -11.26 14.07 -36.68
C LYS A 780 -9.80 13.61 -36.58
N HIS A 781 -8.99 14.25 -35.75
CA HIS A 781 -7.61 13.78 -35.53
C HIS A 781 -7.57 12.41 -34.85
N ALA A 782 -8.47 12.17 -33.89
CA ALA A 782 -8.63 10.86 -33.29
C ALA A 782 -9.05 9.80 -34.32
N VAL A 783 -9.95 10.15 -35.26
CA VAL A 783 -10.32 9.29 -36.40
C VAL A 783 -9.08 8.93 -37.22
N GLU A 784 -8.25 9.90 -37.62
CA GLU A 784 -7.04 9.63 -38.41
C GLU A 784 -6.07 8.68 -37.69
N TYR A 785 -5.90 8.87 -36.38
CA TYR A 785 -5.05 8.02 -35.54
C TYR A 785 -5.58 6.58 -35.47
N TYR A 786 -6.87 6.37 -35.23
CA TYR A 786 -7.40 5.01 -35.20
C TYR A 786 -7.48 4.39 -36.61
N GLU A 787 -7.73 5.18 -37.66
CA GLU A 787 -7.68 4.71 -39.06
C GLU A 787 -6.27 4.24 -39.47
N SER A 788 -5.20 4.88 -38.97
CA SER A 788 -3.82 4.44 -39.24
C SER A 788 -3.48 3.18 -38.46
N LYS A 789 -3.90 3.10 -37.19
CA LYS A 789 -3.68 1.96 -36.30
C LYS A 789 -4.38 0.70 -36.81
N ILE A 790 -5.62 0.83 -37.30
CA ILE A 790 -6.42 -0.27 -37.83
C ILE A 790 -5.80 -0.91 -39.09
N LYS A 791 -5.00 -0.16 -39.86
CA LYS A 791 -4.32 -0.68 -41.06
C LYS A 791 -3.11 -1.56 -40.75
N GLN A 792 -2.66 -1.62 -39.49
CA GLN A 792 -1.52 -2.44 -39.06
C GLN A 792 -2.01 -3.83 -38.59
N SER A 793 -1.26 -4.89 -38.85
CA SER A 793 -1.73 -6.29 -38.83
C SER A 793 -2.04 -6.92 -37.45
N SER A 794 -2.17 -6.14 -36.37
CA SER A 794 -2.41 -6.62 -35.00
C SER A 794 -3.44 -5.76 -34.23
N THR A 795 -4.56 -5.43 -34.89
CA THR A 795 -5.55 -4.50 -34.37
C THR A 795 -6.42 -5.11 -33.28
N ARG A 796 -6.64 -4.38 -32.19
CA ARG A 796 -7.56 -4.76 -31.11
C ARG A 796 -8.98 -4.29 -31.45
N ILE A 797 -10.00 -5.07 -31.06
CA ILE A 797 -11.42 -4.74 -31.27
C ILE A 797 -11.78 -3.39 -30.64
N GLU A 798 -11.10 -3.04 -29.55
CA GLU A 798 -11.23 -1.75 -28.86
C GLU A 798 -10.87 -0.56 -29.76
N ASP A 799 -9.87 -0.68 -30.65
CA ASP A 799 -9.46 0.41 -31.55
C ASP A 799 -10.53 0.69 -32.63
N TYR A 800 -11.25 -0.33 -33.09
CA TYR A 800 -12.39 -0.16 -34.00
C TYR A 800 -13.58 0.53 -33.32
N GLY A 801 -13.90 0.16 -32.07
CA GLY A 801 -14.96 0.82 -31.29
C GLY A 801 -14.66 2.32 -31.06
N GLU A 802 -13.40 2.67 -30.78
CA GLU A 802 -12.99 4.07 -30.64
C GLU A 802 -13.04 4.82 -31.98
N LEU A 803 -12.63 4.20 -33.08
CA LEU A 803 -12.78 4.79 -34.41
C LEU A 803 -14.23 5.19 -34.68
N VAL A 804 -15.19 4.27 -34.47
CA VAL A 804 -16.61 4.55 -34.75
C VAL A 804 -17.18 5.60 -33.79
N SER A 805 -16.80 5.56 -32.52
CA SER A 805 -17.15 6.61 -31.55
C SER A 805 -16.67 7.99 -32.01
N HIS A 806 -15.43 8.10 -32.51
CA HIS A 806 -14.87 9.35 -33.00
C HIS A 806 -15.43 9.79 -34.36
N LEU A 807 -15.74 8.86 -35.27
CA LEU A 807 -16.48 9.15 -36.51
C LEU A 807 -17.87 9.73 -36.20
N ALA A 808 -18.56 9.17 -35.21
CA ALA A 808 -19.84 9.67 -34.74
C ALA A 808 -19.70 11.05 -34.05
N GLN A 809 -18.70 11.25 -33.20
CA GLN A 809 -18.51 12.55 -32.54
C GLN A 809 -17.99 13.65 -33.47
N SER A 810 -17.35 13.30 -34.59
CA SER A 810 -16.90 14.24 -35.63
C SER A 810 -17.93 14.52 -36.74
N LEU A 811 -19.16 14.01 -36.60
CA LEU A 811 -20.27 14.22 -37.54
C LEU A 811 -20.01 13.66 -38.96
N GLN A 812 -19.18 12.62 -39.10
CA GLN A 812 -18.88 11.99 -40.39
C GLN A 812 -19.89 10.87 -40.72
N TYR A 813 -21.14 11.27 -40.95
CA TYR A 813 -22.28 10.36 -41.08
C TYR A 813 -22.09 9.24 -42.11
N GLU A 814 -21.49 9.57 -43.26
CA GLU A 814 -21.29 8.64 -44.37
C GLU A 814 -20.29 7.54 -44.00
N LYS A 815 -19.16 7.89 -43.39
CA LYS A 815 -18.15 6.92 -42.94
C LYS A 815 -18.65 6.05 -41.80
N VAL A 816 -19.45 6.59 -40.88
CA VAL A 816 -20.07 5.79 -39.81
C VAL A 816 -20.92 4.65 -40.39
N GLN A 817 -21.58 4.86 -41.53
CA GLN A 817 -22.39 3.82 -42.19
C GLN A 817 -21.56 2.66 -42.75
N GLU A 818 -20.25 2.86 -43.00
CA GLU A 818 -19.36 1.80 -43.47
C GLU A 818 -19.10 0.75 -42.37
N TYR A 819 -19.18 1.14 -41.09
CA TYR A 819 -18.96 0.28 -39.92
C TYR A 819 -20.26 -0.24 -39.28
N LYS A 820 -21.38 -0.14 -40.02
CA LYS A 820 -22.74 -0.39 -39.51
C LYS A 820 -23.00 -1.78 -38.94
N GLU A 821 -22.18 -2.78 -39.21
CA GLU A 821 -22.48 -4.17 -38.83
C GLU A 821 -21.88 -4.57 -37.46
N ILE A 822 -20.91 -3.81 -36.92
CA ILE A 822 -20.06 -4.30 -35.81
C ILE A 822 -20.06 -3.39 -34.55
N PHE A 823 -20.07 -2.05 -34.69
CA PHE A 823 -19.82 -1.11 -33.58
C PHE A 823 -20.79 0.10 -33.53
N MET A 824 -22.11 -0.15 -33.54
CA MET A 824 -23.11 0.93 -33.71
C MET A 824 -23.85 1.33 -32.43
N ASP A 825 -23.65 0.61 -31.32
CA ASP A 825 -24.15 1.04 -30.00
C ASP A 825 -23.40 2.32 -29.54
N GLU A 826 -22.19 2.52 -30.03
CA GLU A 826 -21.31 3.68 -29.85
C GLU A 826 -21.95 5.00 -30.37
N ILE A 827 -22.95 4.91 -31.26
CA ILE A 827 -23.68 6.07 -31.78
C ILE A 827 -24.73 6.58 -30.79
N ARG A 828 -25.31 5.69 -29.99
CA ARG A 828 -26.43 6.02 -29.08
C ARG A 828 -26.08 7.14 -28.09
N PRO A 829 -24.89 7.16 -27.45
CA PRO A 829 -24.46 8.28 -26.61
C PRO A 829 -24.36 9.60 -27.38
N VAL A 830 -23.85 9.59 -28.61
CA VAL A 830 -23.71 10.79 -29.46
C VAL A 830 -25.08 11.36 -29.81
N ALA A 831 -26.01 10.50 -30.27
CA ALA A 831 -27.38 10.88 -30.56
C ALA A 831 -28.07 11.48 -29.31
N LEU A 832 -27.89 10.84 -28.15
CA LEU A 832 -28.45 11.31 -26.89
C LEU A 832 -27.83 12.63 -26.41
N ARG A 833 -26.52 12.83 -26.62
CA ARG A 833 -25.82 14.07 -26.29
C ARG A 833 -26.29 15.22 -27.17
N LEU A 834 -26.42 15.01 -28.48
CA LEU A 834 -26.97 16.00 -29.40
C LEU A 834 -28.42 16.36 -29.03
N PHE A 835 -29.24 15.36 -28.68
CA PHE A 835 -30.59 15.60 -28.16
C PHE A 835 -30.60 16.46 -26.89
N ARG A 836 -29.71 16.16 -25.93
CA ARG A 836 -29.55 16.93 -24.67
C ARG A 836 -29.04 18.35 -24.93
N GLY A 837 -28.15 18.51 -25.91
CA GLY A 837 -27.63 19.79 -26.39
C GLY A 837 -28.64 20.61 -27.20
N LYS A 838 -29.87 20.10 -27.42
CA LYS A 838 -30.92 20.71 -28.26
C LYS A 838 -30.54 20.82 -29.75
N GLU A 839 -29.53 20.07 -30.18
CA GLU A 839 -29.11 19.92 -31.58
C GLU A 839 -30.00 18.89 -32.29
N PHE A 840 -31.32 19.12 -32.27
CA PHE A 840 -32.31 18.11 -32.65
C PHE A 840 -32.17 17.62 -34.09
N ARG A 841 -31.76 18.48 -35.03
CA ARG A 841 -31.57 18.09 -36.44
C ARG A 841 -30.44 17.07 -36.59
N LYS A 842 -29.28 17.32 -35.97
CA LYS A 842 -28.14 16.39 -35.98
C LYS A 842 -28.46 15.10 -35.22
N ALA A 843 -29.21 15.20 -34.12
CA ALA A 843 -29.67 14.04 -33.36
C ALA A 843 -30.57 13.11 -34.19
N ILE A 844 -31.45 13.68 -35.02
CA ILE A 844 -32.33 12.91 -35.92
C ILE A 844 -31.52 12.07 -36.92
N GLU A 845 -30.45 12.62 -37.50
CA GLU A 845 -29.61 11.86 -38.45
C GLU A 845 -29.05 10.58 -37.80
N TYR A 846 -28.47 10.70 -36.60
CA TYR A 846 -27.96 9.53 -35.87
C TYR A 846 -29.06 8.58 -35.41
N TYR A 847 -30.20 9.10 -34.93
CA TYR A 847 -31.31 8.24 -34.56
C TYR A 847 -31.93 7.51 -35.75
N LYS A 848 -31.90 8.07 -36.96
CA LYS A 848 -32.34 7.38 -38.19
C LYS A 848 -31.40 6.25 -38.59
N ILE A 849 -30.08 6.46 -38.44
CA ILE A 849 -29.10 5.39 -38.62
C ILE A 849 -29.39 4.25 -37.62
N LEU A 850 -29.60 4.59 -36.34
CA LEU A 850 -29.97 3.63 -35.30
C LEU A 850 -31.33 2.95 -35.57
N GLU A 851 -32.31 3.67 -36.13
CA GLU A 851 -33.62 3.13 -36.49
C GLU A 851 -33.51 2.07 -37.60
N GLY A 852 -32.66 2.29 -38.60
CA GLY A 852 -32.45 1.33 -39.68
C GLY A 852 -31.92 -0.03 -39.19
N MET A 853 -31.15 -0.03 -38.09
CA MET A 853 -30.56 -1.23 -37.49
C MET A 853 -31.42 -1.86 -36.42
N TYR A 854 -32.06 -1.04 -35.60
CA TYR A 854 -32.97 -1.49 -34.54
C TYR A 854 -34.41 -1.06 -34.88
N PRO A 855 -34.99 -1.62 -35.96
CA PRO A 855 -36.33 -1.24 -36.42
C PRO A 855 -37.42 -1.59 -35.40
N GLU A 856 -37.10 -2.38 -34.38
CA GLU A 856 -38.01 -2.74 -33.28
C GLU A 856 -37.77 -1.92 -32.00
N ASP A 857 -36.69 -1.16 -31.90
CA ASP A 857 -36.39 -0.37 -30.69
C ASP A 857 -37.39 0.79 -30.55
N VAL A 858 -38.11 0.75 -29.44
CA VAL A 858 -39.16 1.69 -29.05
C VAL A 858 -38.57 3.04 -28.65
N ASP A 859 -37.44 3.04 -27.95
CA ASP A 859 -36.82 4.24 -27.42
C ASP A 859 -36.19 5.08 -28.52
N ILE A 860 -35.59 4.46 -29.54
CA ILE A 860 -35.06 5.19 -30.71
C ILE A 860 -36.19 5.97 -31.39
N LYS A 861 -37.32 5.31 -31.70
CA LYS A 861 -38.48 5.95 -32.32
C LYS A 861 -39.06 7.04 -31.44
N PHE A 862 -39.16 6.78 -30.14
CA PHE A 862 -39.60 7.77 -29.16
C PHE A 862 -38.68 9.00 -29.16
N LYS A 863 -37.35 8.82 -29.17
CA LYS A 863 -36.40 9.95 -29.23
C LYS A 863 -36.49 10.72 -30.54
N ILE A 864 -36.68 10.06 -31.68
CA ILE A 864 -36.96 10.73 -32.97
C ILE A 864 -38.23 11.57 -32.86
N GLY A 865 -39.31 10.98 -32.31
CA GLY A 865 -40.57 11.67 -32.07
C GLY A 865 -40.41 12.90 -31.18
N LEU A 866 -39.64 12.80 -30.09
CA LEU A 866 -39.32 13.94 -29.23
C LEU A 866 -38.46 14.99 -29.95
N CYS A 867 -37.52 14.61 -30.82
CA CYS A 867 -36.72 15.55 -31.60
C CYS A 867 -37.62 16.37 -32.54
N TYR A 868 -38.47 15.70 -33.33
CA TYR A 868 -39.43 16.36 -34.21
C TYR A 868 -40.39 17.25 -33.42
N GLY A 869 -40.89 16.78 -32.27
CA GLY A 869 -41.79 17.57 -31.42
C GLY A 869 -41.12 18.80 -30.81
N ASN A 870 -39.83 18.74 -30.48
CA ASN A 870 -39.07 19.91 -30.03
C ASN A 870 -38.85 20.93 -31.16
N LEU A 871 -38.67 20.45 -32.40
CA LEU A 871 -38.61 21.24 -33.63
C LEU A 871 -40.00 21.68 -34.14
N GLU A 872 -41.07 21.30 -33.46
CA GLU A 872 -42.47 21.63 -33.79
C GLU A 872 -42.98 21.02 -35.11
N PHE A 873 -42.31 19.98 -35.60
CA PHE A 873 -42.76 19.10 -36.66
C PHE A 873 -43.73 18.05 -36.10
N TRP A 874 -44.93 18.50 -35.77
CA TRP A 874 -45.90 17.73 -34.97
C TRP A 874 -46.43 16.46 -35.67
N ARG A 875 -46.55 16.49 -36.99
CA ARG A 875 -47.06 15.36 -37.76
C ARG A 875 -46.06 14.20 -37.74
N GLU A 876 -44.79 14.51 -37.93
CA GLU A 876 -43.66 13.60 -37.86
C GLU A 876 -43.45 13.10 -36.43
N ALA A 877 -43.55 14.00 -35.45
CA ALA A 877 -43.50 13.63 -34.03
C ALA A 877 -44.56 12.58 -33.69
N GLU A 878 -45.83 12.84 -34.02
CA GLU A 878 -46.93 11.93 -33.75
C GLU A 878 -46.81 10.61 -34.53
N HIS A 879 -46.35 10.66 -35.78
CA HIS A 879 -46.04 9.46 -36.55
C HIS A 879 -45.05 8.55 -35.82
N TYR A 880 -43.92 9.10 -35.38
CA TYR A 880 -42.88 8.34 -34.68
C TYR A 880 -43.30 7.87 -33.28
N ILE A 881 -44.11 8.64 -32.55
CA ILE A 881 -44.71 8.21 -31.29
C ILE A 881 -45.66 7.03 -31.52
N ASN A 882 -46.49 7.08 -32.55
CA ASN A 882 -47.39 5.98 -32.90
C ASN A 882 -46.63 4.74 -33.37
N LEU A 883 -45.51 4.91 -34.08
CA LEU A 883 -44.61 3.79 -34.42
C LEU A 883 -44.03 3.15 -33.15
N ALA A 884 -43.55 3.95 -32.19
CA ALA A 884 -43.03 3.44 -30.91
C ALA A 884 -44.09 2.64 -30.14
N LEU A 885 -45.31 3.16 -30.03
CA LEU A 885 -46.44 2.49 -29.38
C LEU A 885 -46.94 1.26 -30.16
N GLY A 886 -46.79 1.27 -31.48
CA GLY A 886 -47.09 0.12 -32.34
C GLY A 886 -46.15 -1.06 -32.06
N LYS A 887 -44.88 -0.78 -31.72
CA LYS A 887 -43.90 -1.79 -31.31
C LYS A 887 -44.10 -2.29 -29.89
N ASN A 888 -44.43 -1.39 -28.96
CA ASN A 888 -44.77 -1.75 -27.60
C ASN A 888 -45.99 -0.95 -27.12
N ARG A 889 -47.15 -1.61 -27.08
CA ARG A 889 -48.42 -1.00 -26.63
C ARG A 889 -48.43 -0.68 -25.14
N ASP A 890 -47.56 -1.31 -24.37
CA ASP A 890 -47.45 -1.18 -22.92
C ASP A 890 -46.38 -0.15 -22.51
N ALA A 891 -45.81 0.58 -23.49
CA ALA A 891 -44.77 1.59 -23.26
C ALA A 891 -45.33 2.89 -22.67
N TRP A 892 -45.81 2.82 -21.42
CA TRP A 892 -46.37 3.96 -20.69
C TRP A 892 -45.43 5.18 -20.68
N TRP A 893 -44.11 4.97 -20.58
CA TRP A 893 -43.12 6.06 -20.53
C TRP A 893 -43.04 6.89 -21.82
N VAL A 894 -43.36 6.29 -22.97
CA VAL A 894 -43.45 6.99 -24.26
C VAL A 894 -44.60 7.99 -24.21
N LEU A 895 -45.75 7.57 -23.69
CA LEU A 895 -46.92 8.43 -23.50
C LEU A 895 -46.65 9.52 -22.47
N ALA A 896 -46.05 9.16 -21.32
CA ALA A 896 -45.71 10.13 -20.28
C ALA A 896 -44.78 11.22 -20.79
N GLY A 897 -43.70 10.84 -21.48
CA GLY A 897 -42.72 11.78 -21.98
C GLY A 897 -43.22 12.62 -23.16
N TYR A 898 -44.07 12.07 -24.04
CA TYR A 898 -44.72 12.86 -25.09
C TYR A 898 -45.76 13.82 -24.50
N GLY A 899 -46.53 13.37 -23.51
CA GLY A 899 -47.49 14.20 -22.77
C GLY A 899 -46.81 15.38 -22.05
N ASP A 900 -45.66 15.16 -21.40
CA ASP A 900 -44.85 16.23 -20.81
C ASP A 900 -44.33 17.21 -21.89
N LEU A 901 -43.82 16.72 -23.03
CA LEU A 901 -43.38 17.58 -24.14
C LEU A 901 -44.51 18.47 -24.66
N LEU A 902 -45.70 17.91 -24.92
CA LEU A 902 -46.88 18.64 -25.35
C LEU A 902 -47.28 19.71 -24.31
N SER A 903 -47.24 19.34 -23.03
CA SER A 903 -47.52 20.24 -21.91
C SER A 903 -46.52 21.39 -21.86
N ARG A 904 -45.22 21.15 -22.08
CA ARG A 904 -44.17 22.19 -22.19
C ARG A 904 -44.42 23.14 -23.35
N LYS A 905 -44.91 22.64 -24.47
CA LYS A 905 -45.26 23.40 -25.68
C LYS A 905 -46.69 23.97 -25.66
N ARG A 906 -47.33 24.01 -24.49
CA ARG A 906 -48.68 24.57 -24.22
C ARG A 906 -49.85 23.88 -24.93
N LYS A 907 -49.67 22.64 -25.41
CA LYS A 907 -50.77 21.79 -25.92
C LYS A 907 -51.39 20.99 -24.75
N LEU A 908 -52.01 21.70 -23.82
CA LEU A 908 -52.37 21.18 -22.50
C LEU A 908 -53.39 20.03 -22.55
N ASP A 909 -54.41 20.12 -23.42
CA ASP A 909 -55.46 19.09 -23.52
C ASP A 909 -54.93 17.76 -24.05
N GLN A 910 -54.05 17.82 -25.05
CA GLN A 910 -53.37 16.63 -25.57
C GLN A 910 -52.37 16.08 -24.56
N GLY A 911 -51.62 16.96 -23.87
CA GLY A 911 -50.68 16.57 -22.83
C GLY A 911 -51.34 15.79 -21.69
N GLU A 912 -52.45 16.31 -21.16
CA GLU A 912 -53.25 15.64 -20.13
C GLU A 912 -53.78 14.28 -20.63
N LYS A 913 -54.34 14.23 -21.85
CA LYS A 913 -54.85 12.99 -22.44
C LYS A 913 -53.79 11.88 -22.43
N TYR A 914 -52.59 12.17 -22.93
CA TYR A 914 -51.52 11.17 -23.00
C TYR A 914 -50.94 10.81 -21.61
N LEU A 915 -50.88 11.77 -20.68
CA LEU A 915 -50.45 11.50 -19.31
C LEU A 915 -51.45 10.58 -18.57
N ASN A 916 -52.75 10.79 -18.74
CA ASN A 916 -53.78 9.91 -18.15
C ASN A 916 -53.74 8.51 -18.78
N GLN A 917 -53.60 8.40 -20.10
CA GLN A 917 -53.39 7.12 -20.78
C GLN A 917 -52.12 6.40 -20.28
N SER A 918 -51.06 7.16 -19.99
CA SER A 918 -49.86 6.60 -19.38
C SER A 918 -50.13 5.99 -18.01
N ILE A 919 -50.98 6.60 -17.18
CA ILE A 919 -51.35 6.06 -15.86
C ILE A 919 -52.18 4.79 -16.02
N GLU A 920 -53.14 4.77 -16.95
CA GLU A 920 -53.96 3.58 -17.23
C GLU A 920 -53.10 2.38 -17.62
N ILE A 921 -52.12 2.58 -18.51
CA ILE A 921 -51.19 1.52 -18.92
C ILE A 921 -50.28 1.13 -17.77
N ALA A 922 -49.69 2.11 -17.06
CA ALA A 922 -48.81 1.88 -15.91
C ALA A 922 -49.50 1.02 -14.83
N ASN A 923 -50.77 1.29 -14.54
CA ASN A 923 -51.59 0.51 -13.61
C ASN A 923 -51.81 -0.91 -14.14
N LYS A 924 -52.16 -1.04 -15.43
CA LYS A 924 -52.39 -2.34 -16.07
C LYS A 924 -51.16 -3.25 -16.05
N VAL A 925 -49.97 -2.68 -16.24
CA VAL A 925 -48.70 -3.43 -16.24
C VAL A 925 -48.03 -3.50 -14.86
N ASN A 926 -48.68 -2.96 -13.83
CA ASN A 926 -48.23 -2.98 -12.44
C ASN A 926 -46.79 -2.45 -12.25
N VAL A 927 -46.51 -1.24 -12.75
CA VAL A 927 -45.18 -0.64 -12.57
C VAL A 927 -44.94 -0.20 -11.11
N PRO A 928 -43.67 -0.17 -10.65
CA PRO A 928 -43.35 0.29 -9.29
C PRO A 928 -43.90 1.69 -8.98
N GLU A 929 -44.41 1.88 -7.77
CA GLU A 929 -45.08 3.12 -7.33
C GLU A 929 -44.26 4.40 -7.56
N TRP A 930 -42.95 4.36 -7.34
CA TRP A 930 -42.07 5.52 -7.56
C TRP A 930 -42.04 6.01 -9.02
N ARG A 931 -42.40 5.16 -10.00
CA ARG A 931 -42.49 5.55 -11.42
C ARG A 931 -43.66 6.51 -11.69
N TYR A 932 -44.71 6.49 -10.86
CA TYR A 932 -45.84 7.40 -10.99
C TYR A 932 -45.47 8.85 -10.63
N SER A 933 -44.44 9.06 -9.81
CA SER A 933 -43.98 10.38 -9.38
C SER A 933 -43.79 11.36 -10.56
N ALA A 934 -43.06 10.95 -11.60
CA ALA A 934 -42.78 11.80 -12.77
C ALA A 934 -44.04 12.10 -13.61
N ILE A 935 -44.99 11.16 -13.67
CA ILE A 935 -46.26 11.33 -14.41
C ILE A 935 -47.15 12.34 -13.67
N TYR A 936 -47.31 12.17 -12.36
CA TYR A 936 -48.09 13.05 -11.50
C TYR A 936 -47.48 14.47 -11.45
N GLN A 937 -46.15 14.58 -11.44
CA GLN A 937 -45.48 15.88 -11.57
C GLN A 937 -45.78 16.54 -12.93
N SER A 938 -45.83 15.77 -14.02
CA SER A 938 -46.16 16.30 -15.34
C SER A 938 -47.62 16.76 -15.41
N LEU A 939 -48.55 16.03 -14.80
CA LEU A 939 -49.95 16.45 -14.63
C LEU A 939 -50.07 17.72 -13.77
N ALA A 940 -49.33 17.81 -12.67
CA ALA A 940 -49.27 19.00 -11.83
C ALA A 940 -48.89 20.24 -12.65
N ASN A 941 -47.86 20.12 -13.51
CA ASN A 941 -47.44 21.18 -14.43
C ASN A 941 -48.53 21.57 -15.45
N VAL A 942 -49.36 20.63 -15.90
CA VAL A 942 -50.51 20.91 -16.79
C VAL A 942 -51.54 21.76 -16.07
N PHE A 943 -51.99 21.32 -14.89
CA PHE A 943 -52.99 22.05 -14.10
C PHE A 943 -52.47 23.41 -13.63
N GLU A 944 -51.18 23.51 -13.29
CA GLU A 944 -50.53 24.77 -12.97
C GLU A 944 -50.59 25.75 -14.16
N LYS A 945 -50.27 25.29 -15.38
CA LYS A 945 -50.33 26.13 -16.60
C LYS A 945 -51.76 26.54 -16.95
N ARG A 946 -52.75 25.73 -16.59
CA ARG A 946 -54.18 26.09 -16.68
C ARG A 946 -54.66 27.00 -15.54
N LYS A 947 -53.80 27.32 -14.57
CA LYS A 947 -54.13 28.10 -13.37
C LYS A 947 -55.17 27.43 -12.45
N ILE A 948 -55.23 26.10 -12.48
CA ILE A 948 -56.08 25.30 -11.57
C ILE A 948 -55.19 24.88 -10.38
N PHE A 949 -54.93 25.83 -9.49
CA PHE A 949 -53.88 25.70 -8.46
C PHE A 949 -54.15 24.59 -7.44
N GLY A 950 -55.40 24.42 -6.99
CA GLY A 950 -55.74 23.36 -6.01
C GLY A 950 -55.40 21.95 -6.51
N LYS A 951 -55.80 21.63 -7.76
CA LYS A 951 -55.43 20.34 -8.38
C LYS A 951 -53.93 20.24 -8.63
N ALA A 952 -53.28 21.31 -9.07
CA ALA A 952 -51.84 21.30 -9.30
C ALA A 952 -51.06 20.94 -8.02
N GLU A 953 -51.45 21.52 -6.88
CA GLU A 953 -50.86 21.21 -5.58
C GLU A 953 -51.09 19.76 -5.15
N GLU A 954 -52.30 19.24 -5.30
CA GLU A 954 -52.64 17.85 -5.01
C GLU A 954 -51.72 16.89 -5.79
N PHE A 955 -51.58 17.11 -7.10
CA PHE A 955 -50.70 16.30 -7.95
C PHE A 955 -49.21 16.43 -7.59
N TYR A 956 -48.74 17.62 -7.16
CA TYR A 956 -47.37 17.77 -6.66
C TYR A 956 -47.13 16.99 -5.36
N LYS A 957 -48.11 16.98 -4.43
CA LYS A 957 -48.03 16.18 -3.20
C LYS A 957 -48.06 14.69 -3.51
N SER A 958 -48.98 14.24 -4.36
CA SER A 958 -49.03 12.84 -4.80
C SER A 958 -47.73 12.40 -5.48
N ALA A 959 -47.11 13.26 -6.29
CA ALA A 959 -45.81 12.97 -6.90
C ALA A 959 -44.71 12.71 -5.85
N ILE A 960 -44.74 13.43 -4.74
CA ILE A 960 -43.83 13.22 -3.60
C ILE A 960 -44.22 11.97 -2.80
N ASP A 961 -45.51 11.68 -2.63
CA ASP A 961 -45.95 10.49 -1.90
C ASP A 961 -45.56 9.19 -2.60
N PHE A 962 -45.65 9.17 -3.93
CA PHE A 962 -45.18 8.04 -4.75
C PHE A 962 -43.67 7.85 -4.69
N ASP A 963 -42.89 8.93 -4.56
CA ASP A 963 -41.44 8.86 -4.40
C ASP A 963 -40.93 9.92 -3.42
N LYS A 964 -40.93 9.55 -2.13
CA LYS A 964 -40.51 10.43 -1.04
C LYS A 964 -39.04 10.85 -1.13
N ALA A 965 -38.23 10.06 -1.83
CA ALA A 965 -36.80 10.30 -2.05
C ALA A 965 -36.52 11.13 -3.33
N SER A 966 -37.55 11.51 -4.08
CA SER A 966 -37.39 12.32 -5.30
C SER A 966 -37.07 13.78 -4.99
N ALA A 967 -35.79 14.13 -4.99
CA ALA A 967 -35.33 15.52 -4.91
C ALA A 967 -35.95 16.40 -6.03
N PHE A 968 -36.18 15.81 -7.21
CA PHE A 968 -36.78 16.52 -8.35
C PHE A 968 -38.27 16.83 -8.14
N ALA A 969 -39.04 15.90 -7.55
CA ALA A 969 -40.45 16.15 -7.21
C ALA A 969 -40.57 17.23 -6.13
N ARG A 970 -39.71 17.17 -5.09
CA ARG A 970 -39.58 18.20 -4.04
C ARG A 970 -39.23 19.57 -4.62
N TYR A 971 -38.23 19.64 -5.51
CA TYR A 971 -37.86 20.87 -6.21
C TYR A 971 -38.99 21.43 -7.07
N ALA A 972 -39.71 20.57 -7.81
CA ALA A 972 -40.82 21.00 -8.65
C ALA A 972 -41.98 21.57 -7.82
N TYR A 973 -42.29 20.93 -6.69
CA TYR A 973 -43.29 21.46 -5.76
C TYR A 973 -42.83 22.77 -5.11
N ALA A 974 -41.56 22.89 -4.71
CA ALA A 974 -41.01 24.14 -4.21
C ALA A 974 -41.08 25.27 -5.24
N LYS A 975 -40.81 24.98 -6.51
CA LYS A 975 -40.94 25.94 -7.62
C LYS A 975 -42.39 26.38 -7.81
N TYR A 976 -43.34 25.49 -7.63
CA TYR A 976 -44.76 25.82 -7.62
C TYR A 976 -45.11 26.74 -6.43
N LEU A 977 -44.71 26.38 -5.21
CA LEU A 977 -44.93 27.17 -4.00
C LEU A 977 -44.32 28.58 -4.10
N TYR A 978 -43.12 28.68 -4.67
CA TYR A 978 -42.49 29.97 -5.00
C TYR A 978 -43.35 30.84 -5.90
N LYS A 979 -43.92 30.27 -6.98
CA LYS A 979 -44.83 31.00 -7.88
C LYS A 979 -46.13 31.42 -7.20
N GLN A 980 -46.60 30.65 -6.21
CA GLN A 980 -47.73 31.02 -5.35
C GLN A 980 -47.36 32.00 -4.24
N LYS A 981 -46.09 32.44 -4.16
CA LYS A 981 -45.53 33.31 -3.11
C LYS A 981 -45.57 32.70 -1.70
N ASN A 982 -45.68 31.38 -1.59
CA ASN A 982 -45.52 30.66 -0.33
C ASN A 982 -44.03 30.31 -0.14
N TYR A 983 -43.26 31.32 0.27
CA TYR A 983 -41.81 31.20 0.44
C TYR A 983 -41.38 30.27 1.58
N PRO A 984 -42.03 30.26 2.76
CA PRO A 984 -41.63 29.37 3.86
C PRO A 984 -41.69 27.89 3.46
N ASP A 985 -42.82 27.44 2.89
CA ASP A 985 -42.96 26.05 2.48
C ASP A 985 -42.05 25.72 1.29
N ALA A 986 -41.83 26.67 0.38
CA ALA A 986 -40.89 26.50 -0.71
C ALA A 986 -39.46 26.27 -0.19
N ILE A 987 -39.01 27.01 0.84
CA ILE A 987 -37.70 26.84 1.46
C ILE A 987 -37.61 25.47 2.14
N THR A 988 -38.65 25.05 2.86
CA THR A 988 -38.70 23.73 3.51
C THR A 988 -38.55 22.61 2.48
N GLN A 989 -39.31 22.66 1.39
CA GLN A 989 -39.17 21.66 0.31
C GLN A 989 -37.81 21.72 -0.38
N LEU A 990 -37.19 22.89 -0.51
CA LEU A 990 -35.83 23.04 -1.08
C LEU A 990 -34.73 22.56 -0.13
N LYS A 991 -34.91 22.64 1.20
CA LYS A 991 -34.00 22.02 2.18
C LYS A 991 -34.04 20.50 2.04
N ILE A 992 -35.24 19.92 2.04
CA ILE A 992 -35.42 18.48 1.85
C ILE A 992 -34.86 18.02 0.49
N ALA A 993 -35.10 18.79 -0.59
CA ALA A 993 -34.54 18.46 -1.90
C ALA A 993 -33.00 18.47 -1.92
N GLU A 994 -32.35 19.37 -1.16
CA GLU A 994 -30.89 19.46 -1.05
C GLU A 994 -30.31 18.34 -0.17
N GLU A 995 -31.00 17.95 0.90
CA GLU A 995 -30.64 16.80 1.73
C GLU A 995 -30.70 15.49 0.93
N LEU A 996 -31.69 15.37 0.04
CA LEU A 996 -31.87 14.20 -0.82
C LEU A 996 -30.90 14.19 -2.01
N ASP A 997 -30.64 15.34 -2.63
CA ASP A 997 -29.67 15.50 -3.72
C ASP A 997 -29.01 16.89 -3.69
N SER A 998 -27.85 16.95 -3.07
CA SER A 998 -27.05 18.17 -2.94
C SER A 998 -26.47 18.65 -4.28
N SER A 999 -26.48 17.83 -5.33
CA SER A 999 -25.94 18.16 -6.65
C SER A 999 -26.92 18.92 -7.57
N LEU A 1000 -28.19 19.06 -7.14
CA LEU A 1000 -29.25 19.62 -7.96
C LEU A 1000 -29.13 21.15 -8.07
N LYS A 1001 -28.34 21.61 -9.06
CA LYS A 1001 -28.00 23.03 -9.31
C LYS A 1001 -29.21 23.99 -9.30
N GLN A 1002 -30.38 23.51 -9.69
CA GLN A 1002 -31.61 24.31 -9.75
C GLN A 1002 -32.16 24.70 -8.37
N VAL A 1003 -31.90 23.92 -7.31
CA VAL A 1003 -32.30 24.24 -5.93
C VAL A 1003 -31.62 25.53 -5.47
N LYS A 1004 -30.32 25.65 -5.70
CA LYS A 1004 -29.50 26.79 -5.31
C LYS A 1004 -29.97 28.09 -5.97
N TRP A 1005 -30.17 28.05 -7.29
CA TRP A 1005 -30.71 29.19 -8.02
C TRP A 1005 -32.06 29.65 -7.45
N LEU A 1006 -32.96 28.71 -7.15
CA LEU A 1006 -34.29 29.07 -6.64
C LEU A 1006 -34.25 29.59 -5.19
N LYS A 1007 -33.37 29.06 -4.32
CA LYS A 1007 -33.12 29.61 -2.98
C LYS A 1007 -32.57 31.04 -3.01
N GLU A 1008 -31.64 31.33 -3.92
CA GLU A 1008 -31.10 32.67 -4.13
C GLU A 1008 -32.21 33.64 -4.60
N GLN A 1009 -33.07 33.19 -5.53
CA GLN A 1009 -34.23 33.97 -5.97
C GLN A 1009 -35.20 34.26 -4.81
N ILE A 1010 -35.55 33.25 -4.01
CA ILE A 1010 -36.42 33.41 -2.82
C ILE A 1010 -35.78 34.37 -1.80
N SER A 1011 -34.48 34.24 -1.53
CA SER A 1011 -33.77 35.10 -0.57
C SER A 1011 -33.69 36.55 -1.04
N SER A 1012 -33.48 36.77 -2.35
CA SER A 1012 -33.48 38.11 -2.95
C SER A 1012 -34.88 38.76 -2.97
N THR A 1013 -35.95 37.95 -3.06
CA THR A 1013 -37.33 38.45 -3.01
C THR A 1013 -37.84 38.64 -1.59
N ALA A 1014 -37.37 37.84 -0.62
CA ALA A 1014 -37.66 37.98 0.81
C ALA A 1014 -36.87 39.12 1.48
N GLY A 1015 -35.66 39.43 0.99
CA GLY A 1015 -34.86 40.57 1.49
C GLY A 1015 -35.49 41.95 1.27
N ASN A 1016 -36.53 42.05 0.44
CA ASN A 1016 -37.33 43.26 0.24
C ASN A 1016 -38.61 43.31 1.11
N GLY A 1017 -38.82 42.34 2.01
CA GLY A 1017 -39.97 42.29 2.92
C GLY A 1017 -39.67 41.46 4.16
N LEU A 1018 -39.28 42.15 5.25
CA LEU A 1018 -38.95 41.61 6.58
C LEU A 1018 -39.90 40.48 7.06
N VAL A 1019 -39.36 39.27 7.24
CA VAL A 1019 -39.83 38.28 8.23
C VAL A 1019 -38.60 37.54 8.79
N ARG A 1020 -38.41 37.59 10.12
CA ARG A 1020 -37.40 36.81 10.87
C ARG A 1020 -37.83 35.33 10.92
N LEU A 1021 -36.90 34.41 10.69
CA LEU A 1021 -37.06 33.01 11.08
C LEU A 1021 -36.81 32.88 12.60
N PRO A 1022 -37.46 31.95 13.32
CA PRO A 1022 -37.18 31.69 14.72
C PRO A 1022 -35.87 30.90 14.84
N ASP A 1023 -35.00 31.32 15.74
CA ASP A 1023 -33.73 30.67 16.05
C ASP A 1023 -33.98 29.36 16.84
N GLU A 1024 -33.27 28.32 16.44
CA GLU A 1024 -33.19 27.01 17.10
C GLU A 1024 -32.34 27.17 18.38
N ASP A 1025 -32.96 27.50 19.51
CA ASP A 1025 -32.40 27.31 20.86
C ASP A 1025 -33.53 27.26 21.90
N GLU A 1026 -34.30 26.17 21.92
CA GLU A 1026 -35.02 25.74 23.12
C GLU A 1026 -34.87 24.22 23.29
N VAL A 1027 -33.80 23.84 23.99
CA VAL A 1027 -33.69 22.55 24.66
C VAL A 1027 -34.67 22.58 25.83
N VAL A 1028 -35.67 21.72 25.75
CA VAL A 1028 -36.61 21.41 26.83
C VAL A 1028 -35.82 20.83 28.01
N ASN A 1029 -35.79 21.55 29.12
CA ASN A 1029 -35.55 20.98 30.45
C ASN A 1029 -36.92 20.74 31.09
N GLU A 1030 -37.20 19.49 31.42
CA GLU A 1030 -38.29 19.12 32.33
C GLU A 1030 -37.91 19.45 33.78
N ASP A 1031 -38.94 19.72 34.57
CA ASP A 1031 -38.99 20.03 36.00
C ASP A 1031 -38.53 21.49 36.30
N ASP A 1032 -39.39 22.42 36.69
CA ASP A 1032 -40.24 22.32 37.88
C ASP A 1032 -41.07 23.63 38.08
N PHE A 1033 -42.25 23.46 38.68
CA PHE A 1033 -43.10 24.43 39.41
C PHE A 1033 -43.86 25.57 38.69
N GLU A 1034 -45.16 25.33 38.61
CA GLU A 1034 -46.27 26.10 39.20
C GLU A 1034 -46.46 27.61 38.93
N ASP A 1035 -47.74 27.89 38.66
CA ASP A 1035 -48.50 29.07 39.03
C ASP A 1035 -48.60 30.30 38.10
N ASN A 1036 -49.77 30.34 37.46
CA ASN A 1036 -50.79 31.39 37.53
C ASN A 1036 -50.53 32.77 36.88
N ASN A 1037 -51.42 33.04 35.91
CA ASN A 1037 -52.11 34.31 35.63
C ASN A 1037 -51.27 35.53 35.20
N ILE A 1038 -51.41 35.92 33.92
CA ILE A 1038 -52.18 37.09 33.43
C ILE A 1038 -52.28 37.02 31.90
#